data_AF-A0A2V8FVS5-F1
#
_entry.id   AF-A0A2V8FVS5-F1
#
_cell.length_a   1.000
_cell.length_b   1.000
_cell.length_c   1.000
_cell.angle_alpha   90.00
_cell.angle_beta   90.00
_cell.angle_gamma   90.00
#
_symmetry.space_group_name_H-M   'P 1'
#
loop_
_entity.id
_entity.type
_entity.pdbx_description
1 polymer ?
#
loop_
_entity_poly.entity_id
_entity_poly.type
_entity_poly.pdbx_seq_one_letter_code
_entity_poly.pdbx_strand_id
1 'polypeptide(L)'
;MTTPDVDELRRRLRALGYLDAGVDRFVLAPARASRGPAALAALASVRVGVLAALLLGPAAAIGLGARLPGLVTGVRDAAVLAVYLGVLFGAAMAGVSLAVSFIVRAIFRSPAALAGVRARRFAFAAGALVTIAALAYLTLWWRTANAGFGWRAPAATALALVVAVAISLLLGHAVRIATLGVLAAAAPAAAGPRAMKHSWTLNVAAGALAFAGAAVLLVWAAPAEPVAARPPLTVVPTGLHVRVIAIDGVDSAILQQLADGGRLPSLAAAIAKSRAALAPEDTRDPARAWTTVATGTLPDVHGVASLETRRVAGVRGRLAAASGGTADVIRAATDLLRLTRPAVVSREQRRVKTIWEAAADAGLRTAVVNWWASWPAPPDSGIVVTDRAILRLERGGALDAEIAPASLYTTLRAAWPSLRERARAQAAGAFDAIADRETQTVLTRSAELDATLAGIAAALPGPPRDLDVLYLPGLDIAQHTLLAATEPAAAAPSVIAARLDALRSYYVFVDRLVTPIAAPAEGELVMLVTEPGRVERPGPGTLAAAGRTVAPAHAVEAAAVDVAPTVLHALGVPLSRELAGHAVLAFFDGSFAARYPIRFVATYGPPSSTNESRRGQPLDQEMIDRLRSLGYVR
;
A
#
# COMPACT_ATOMS: atom_id res chain seq x y z
N MET A 1 -32.06 19.41 50.51
CA MET A 1 -31.76 20.25 49.34
C MET A 1 -32.24 19.52 48.10
N THR A 2 -33.35 19.95 47.53
CA THR A 2 -33.99 19.39 46.33
C THR A 2 -33.14 19.71 45.09
N THR A 3 -32.76 18.69 44.33
CA THR A 3 -32.07 18.86 43.03
C THR A 3 -33.00 19.58 42.07
N PRO A 4 -32.54 20.64 41.39
CA PRO A 4 -33.38 21.43 40.49
C PRO A 4 -33.87 20.58 39.32
N ASP A 5 -35.16 20.69 39.03
CA ASP A 5 -35.85 20.03 37.93
C ASP A 5 -35.32 20.55 36.58
N VAL A 6 -35.06 19.64 35.64
CA VAL A 6 -34.46 19.92 34.33
C VAL A 6 -35.34 20.88 33.52
N ASP A 7 -36.67 20.82 33.72
CA ASP A 7 -37.63 21.70 33.07
C ASP A 7 -37.63 23.13 33.64
N GLU A 8 -37.21 23.31 34.89
CA GLU A 8 -37.01 24.62 35.48
C GLU A 8 -35.69 25.25 35.00
N LEU A 9 -34.62 24.46 34.91
CA LEU A 9 -33.35 24.89 34.29
C LEU A 9 -33.57 25.34 32.85
N ARG A 10 -34.39 24.60 32.08
CA ARG A 10 -34.74 24.94 30.69
C ARG A 10 -35.58 26.21 30.58
N ARG A 11 -36.59 26.39 31.44
CA ARG A 11 -37.39 27.63 31.47
C ARG A 11 -36.50 28.83 31.78
N ARG A 12 -35.56 28.70 32.72
CA ARG A 12 -34.56 29.74 33.00
C ARG A 12 -33.61 29.98 31.83
N LEU A 13 -33.07 28.93 31.20
CA LEU A 13 -32.19 29.08 30.02
C LEU A 13 -32.91 29.70 28.81
N ARG A 14 -34.21 29.42 28.61
CA ARG A 14 -35.07 30.10 27.63
C ARG A 14 -35.28 31.57 27.99
N ALA A 15 -35.66 31.86 29.23
CA ALA A 15 -35.84 33.24 29.70
C ALA A 15 -34.54 34.06 29.64
N LEU A 16 -33.38 33.39 29.70
CA LEU A 16 -32.04 33.97 29.56
C LEU A 16 -31.53 34.03 28.10
N GLY A 17 -32.33 33.58 27.11
CA GLY A 17 -32.00 33.64 25.68
C GLY A 17 -30.90 32.67 25.22
N TYR A 18 -30.73 31.53 25.89
CA TYR A 18 -29.75 30.48 25.54
C TYR A 18 -30.34 29.36 24.65
N LEU A 19 -31.61 29.44 24.24
CA LEU A 19 -32.33 28.37 23.53
C LEU A 19 -33.02 28.82 22.23
N ASP A 20 -32.63 29.98 21.69
CA ASP A 20 -33.24 30.60 20.51
C ASP A 20 -32.70 30.04 19.17
N ALA A 21 -31.54 29.38 19.17
CA ALA A 21 -30.94 28.77 17.98
C ALA A 21 -31.15 27.24 17.92
N GLY A 22 -31.25 26.68 16.70
CA GLY A 22 -31.50 25.24 16.46
C GLY A 22 -30.44 24.30 17.05
N VAL A 23 -29.17 24.70 17.02
CA VAL A 23 -28.04 23.92 17.57
C VAL A 23 -28.11 23.85 19.09
N ASP A 24 -28.43 24.97 19.75
CA ASP A 24 -28.52 25.07 21.20
C ASP A 24 -29.62 24.14 21.74
N ARG A 25 -30.77 24.10 21.05
CA ARG A 25 -31.88 23.20 21.34
C ARG A 25 -31.54 21.74 21.14
N PHE A 26 -30.76 21.42 20.10
CA PHE A 26 -30.33 20.07 19.80
C PHE A 26 -29.37 19.54 20.87
N VAL A 27 -28.30 20.28 21.18
CA VAL A 27 -27.30 19.88 22.19
C VAL A 27 -27.95 19.68 23.56
N LEU A 28 -28.87 20.57 23.96
CA LEU A 28 -29.56 20.55 25.26
C LEU A 28 -30.96 19.89 25.22
N ALA A 29 -31.29 19.08 24.21
CA ALA A 29 -32.60 18.42 24.10
C ALA A 29 -32.92 17.54 25.33
N PRO A 30 -34.21 17.36 25.70
CA PRO A 30 -34.57 16.66 26.94
C PRO A 30 -34.19 15.18 26.85
N ALA A 31 -33.42 14.69 27.83
CA ALA A 31 -33.49 13.29 28.20
C ALA A 31 -34.52 13.21 29.32
N ARG A 32 -35.69 12.64 29.01
CA ARG A 32 -36.88 12.58 29.87
C ARG A 32 -36.69 11.81 31.20
N ALA A 33 -35.45 11.53 31.63
CA ALA A 33 -35.16 10.75 32.84
C ALA A 33 -33.77 11.01 33.47
N SER A 34 -33.01 12.06 33.10
CA SER A 34 -31.62 12.20 33.58
C SER A 34 -31.53 12.81 34.99
N ARG A 35 -31.28 11.99 36.01
CA ARG A 35 -30.97 12.40 37.39
C ARG A 35 -29.50 12.82 37.51
N GLY A 36 -29.18 14.09 37.27
CA GLY A 36 -27.92 14.73 37.69
C GLY A 36 -26.97 15.25 36.60
N PRO A 37 -25.97 16.09 36.98
CA PRO A 37 -25.09 16.81 36.04
C PRO A 37 -24.16 15.90 35.22
N ALA A 38 -23.83 14.71 35.73
CA ALA A 38 -23.06 13.72 34.96
C ALA A 38 -23.85 13.12 33.80
N ALA A 39 -25.13 12.82 34.01
CA ALA A 39 -25.99 12.30 32.95
C ALA A 39 -26.22 13.35 31.86
N LEU A 40 -26.38 14.62 32.25
CA LEU A 40 -26.45 15.74 31.31
C LEU A 40 -25.16 15.89 30.49
N ALA A 41 -23.98 15.81 31.13
CA ALA A 41 -22.69 15.86 30.46
C ALA A 41 -22.52 14.73 29.43
N ALA A 42 -22.90 13.50 29.78
CA ALA A 42 -22.84 12.35 28.87
C ALA A 42 -23.74 12.56 27.65
N LEU A 43 -25.01 12.93 27.86
CA LEU A 43 -25.99 13.10 26.79
C LEU A 43 -25.68 14.29 25.88
N ALA A 44 -25.28 15.43 26.44
CA ALA A 44 -24.85 16.59 25.67
C ALA A 44 -23.62 16.24 24.82
N SER A 45 -22.65 15.50 25.39
CA SER A 45 -21.44 15.09 24.69
C SER A 45 -21.73 14.11 23.54
N VAL A 46 -22.66 13.17 23.72
CA VAL A 46 -23.11 12.29 22.63
C VAL A 46 -23.69 13.10 21.48
N ARG A 47 -24.51 14.14 21.76
CA ARG A 47 -25.09 14.98 20.72
C ARG A 47 -24.08 15.89 20.03
N VAL A 48 -23.10 16.41 20.77
CA VAL A 48 -21.93 17.09 20.19
C VAL A 48 -21.18 16.12 19.25
N GLY A 49 -21.04 14.85 19.65
CA GLY A 49 -20.50 13.80 18.81
C GLY A 49 -21.30 13.55 17.54
N VAL A 50 -22.63 13.48 17.61
CA VAL A 50 -23.51 13.32 16.43
C VAL A 50 -23.36 14.51 15.48
N LEU A 51 -23.32 15.74 16.02
CA LEU A 51 -23.08 16.94 15.20
C LEU A 51 -21.72 16.89 14.51
N ALA A 52 -20.68 16.48 15.23
CA ALA A 52 -19.35 16.29 14.68
C ALA A 52 -19.30 15.20 13.60
N ALA A 53 -20.02 14.09 13.79
CA ALA A 53 -20.11 13.01 12.81
C ALA A 53 -20.69 13.50 11.47
N LEU A 54 -21.77 14.28 11.53
CA LEU A 54 -22.45 14.81 10.34
C LEU A 54 -21.63 15.87 9.60
N LEU A 55 -20.83 16.66 10.33
CA LEU A 55 -20.02 17.73 9.74
C LEU A 55 -18.66 17.24 9.25
N LEU A 56 -17.96 16.45 10.07
CA LEU A 56 -16.59 16.00 9.80
C LEU A 56 -16.54 14.77 8.91
N GLY A 57 -17.54 13.89 8.96
CA GLY A 57 -17.59 12.66 8.14
C GLY A 57 -17.51 12.95 6.63
N PRO A 58 -18.44 13.73 6.06
CA PRO A 58 -18.40 14.10 4.64
C PRO A 58 -17.15 14.91 4.27
N ALA A 59 -16.74 15.88 5.10
CA ALA A 59 -15.56 16.70 4.85
C ALA A 59 -14.27 15.86 4.79
N ALA A 60 -14.13 14.89 5.71
CA ALA A 60 -13.01 13.97 5.73
C ALA A 60 -13.04 12.99 4.56
N ALA A 61 -14.22 12.50 4.16
CA ALA A 61 -14.38 11.62 2.99
C ALA A 61 -13.99 12.33 1.68
N ILE A 62 -14.39 13.60 1.50
CA ILE A 62 -13.99 14.43 0.36
C ILE A 62 -12.47 14.62 0.34
N GLY A 63 -11.87 14.98 1.48
CA GLY A 63 -10.41 15.11 1.59
C GLY A 63 -9.67 13.80 1.29
N LEU A 64 -10.17 12.67 1.78
CA LEU A 64 -9.53 11.37 1.55
C LEU A 64 -9.64 10.92 0.09
N GLY A 65 -10.76 11.22 -0.58
CA GLY A 65 -10.95 10.96 -2.02
C GLY A 65 -9.99 11.76 -2.91
N ALA A 66 -9.68 13.00 -2.53
CA ALA A 66 -8.70 13.82 -3.26
C ALA A 66 -7.26 13.30 -3.10
N ARG A 67 -6.93 12.73 -1.94
CA ARG A 67 -5.58 12.20 -1.64
C ARG A 67 -5.30 10.85 -2.28
N LEU A 68 -6.32 10.00 -2.36
CA LEU A 68 -6.22 8.64 -2.87
C LEU A 68 -7.14 8.49 -4.08
N PRO A 69 -6.72 8.99 -5.26
CA PRO A 69 -7.50 8.83 -6.48
C PRO A 69 -7.73 7.34 -6.73
N GLY A 70 -9.01 6.94 -6.79
CA GLY A 70 -9.41 5.53 -6.90
C GLY A 70 -9.92 4.90 -5.59
N LEU A 71 -9.81 5.57 -4.42
CA LEU A 71 -10.47 5.12 -3.18
C LEU A 71 -11.99 5.40 -3.22
N VAL A 72 -12.36 6.59 -3.71
CA VAL A 72 -13.76 6.99 -3.92
C VAL A 72 -14.04 6.85 -5.42
N THR A 73 -14.58 5.71 -5.83
CA THR A 73 -14.90 5.44 -7.25
C THR A 73 -16.31 5.89 -7.63
N GLY A 74 -17.11 6.29 -6.65
CA GLY A 74 -18.46 6.84 -6.86
C GLY A 74 -19.13 7.31 -5.57
N VAL A 75 -20.36 7.81 -5.68
CA VAL A 75 -21.14 8.40 -4.58
C VAL A 75 -21.35 7.41 -3.42
N ARG A 76 -21.50 6.11 -3.72
CA ARG A 76 -21.64 5.07 -2.70
C ARG A 76 -20.40 4.93 -1.82
N ASP A 77 -19.21 4.94 -2.41
CA ASP A 77 -17.95 4.85 -1.66
C ASP A 77 -17.77 6.08 -0.77
N ALA A 78 -18.09 7.27 -1.30
CA ALA A 78 -18.06 8.52 -0.55
C ALA A 78 -19.01 8.49 0.66
N ALA A 79 -20.24 7.98 0.47
CA ALA A 79 -21.23 7.88 1.54
C ALA A 79 -20.78 6.89 2.64
N VAL A 80 -20.26 5.73 2.25
CA VAL A 80 -19.74 4.72 3.19
C VAL A 80 -18.57 5.27 4.01
N LEU A 81 -17.59 5.91 3.35
CA LEU A 81 -16.47 6.57 4.01
C LEU A 81 -16.92 7.70 4.93
N ALA A 82 -17.89 8.51 4.50
CA ALA A 82 -18.44 9.59 5.32
C ALA A 82 -19.10 9.06 6.60
N VAL A 83 -19.79 7.92 6.54
CA VAL A 83 -20.38 7.27 7.72
C VAL A 83 -19.29 6.74 8.66
N TYR A 84 -18.29 6.02 8.14
CA TYR A 84 -17.22 5.47 9.00
C TYR A 84 -16.40 6.56 9.67
N LEU A 85 -15.95 7.55 8.90
CA LEU A 85 -15.22 8.69 9.43
C LEU A 85 -16.09 9.53 10.36
N GLY A 86 -17.38 9.67 10.03
CA GLY A 86 -18.36 10.34 10.89
C GLY A 86 -18.47 9.68 12.26
N VAL A 87 -18.61 8.36 12.33
CA VAL A 87 -18.66 7.61 13.61
C VAL A 87 -17.38 7.83 14.42
N LEU A 88 -16.22 7.73 13.78
CA LEU A 88 -14.92 7.92 14.43
C LEU A 88 -14.76 9.33 15.01
N PHE A 89 -14.94 10.36 14.18
CA PHE A 89 -14.83 11.76 14.61
C PHE A 89 -15.91 12.14 15.62
N GLY A 90 -17.12 11.60 15.46
CA GLY A 90 -18.20 11.79 16.41
C GLY A 90 -17.88 11.23 17.79
N ALA A 91 -17.34 10.00 17.86
CA ALA A 91 -16.91 9.39 19.11
C ALA A 91 -15.76 10.17 19.77
N ALA A 92 -14.75 10.58 18.99
CA ALA A 92 -13.65 11.39 19.49
C ALA A 92 -14.13 12.74 20.07
N MET A 93 -15.01 13.44 19.36
CA MET A 93 -15.55 14.72 19.81
C MET A 93 -16.48 14.58 21.01
N ALA A 94 -17.27 13.49 21.08
CA ALA A 94 -18.02 13.15 22.28
C ALA A 94 -17.09 12.93 23.48
N GLY A 95 -15.99 12.21 23.30
CA GLY A 95 -14.98 12.01 24.34
C GLY A 95 -14.35 13.32 24.82
N VAL A 96 -13.95 14.21 23.90
CA VAL A 96 -13.40 15.53 24.23
C VAL A 96 -14.44 16.38 25.00
N SER A 97 -15.67 16.45 24.51
CA SER A 97 -16.76 17.19 25.18
C SER A 97 -17.01 16.65 26.59
N LEU A 98 -16.97 15.33 26.75
CA LEU A 98 -17.18 14.67 28.04
C LEU A 98 -16.03 14.95 29.00
N ALA A 99 -14.79 14.83 28.54
CA ALA A 99 -13.59 15.12 29.32
C ALA A 99 -13.56 16.58 29.80
N VAL A 100 -13.85 17.54 28.91
CA VAL A 100 -13.99 18.96 29.26
C VAL A 100 -15.05 19.14 30.35
N SER A 101 -16.22 18.51 30.19
CA SER A 101 -17.31 18.59 31.17
C SER A 101 -16.92 18.01 32.55
N PHE A 102 -16.14 16.93 32.59
CA PHE A 102 -15.64 16.34 33.83
C PHE A 102 -14.51 17.14 34.49
N ILE A 103 -13.56 17.66 33.72
CA ILE A 103 -12.48 18.53 34.21
C ILE A 103 -13.07 19.77 34.86
N VAL A 104 -14.05 20.38 34.19
CA VAL A 104 -14.80 21.53 34.73
C VAL A 104 -15.43 21.19 36.07
N ARG A 105 -16.11 20.03 36.17
CA ARG A 105 -16.70 19.59 37.45
C ARG A 105 -15.65 19.33 38.53
N ALA A 106 -14.50 18.78 38.17
CA ALA A 106 -13.42 18.47 39.12
C ALA A 106 -12.76 19.73 39.68
N ILE A 107 -12.59 20.77 38.85
CA ILE A 107 -12.01 22.06 39.24
C ILE A 107 -12.98 22.84 40.14
N PHE A 108 -14.29 22.79 39.85
CA PHE A 108 -15.31 23.58 40.56
C PHE A 108 -16.15 22.74 41.54
N ARG A 109 -15.50 22.06 42.49
CA ARG A 109 -16.15 21.20 43.51
C ARG A 109 -16.99 21.95 44.55
N SER A 110 -16.77 23.26 44.75
CA SER A 110 -17.52 24.09 45.72
C SER A 110 -18.44 25.10 45.02
N PRO A 111 -19.73 25.21 45.40
CA PRO A 111 -20.68 26.18 44.83
C PRO A 111 -20.22 27.65 44.96
N ALA A 112 -19.42 27.96 45.97
CA ALA A 112 -18.90 29.31 46.23
C ALA A 112 -17.76 29.73 45.27
N ALA A 113 -17.08 28.77 44.64
CA ALA A 113 -16.02 29.04 43.65
C ALA A 113 -16.58 29.41 42.26
N LEU A 114 -17.88 29.17 42.03
CA LEU A 114 -18.62 29.39 40.79
C LEU A 114 -19.26 30.79 40.76
N ALA A 115 -18.46 31.85 40.92
CA ALA A 115 -18.94 33.18 40.58
C ALA A 115 -19.29 33.20 39.08
N GLY A 116 -20.51 33.63 38.71
CA GLY A 116 -21.06 33.49 37.35
C GLY A 116 -20.17 34.04 36.21
N VAL A 117 -19.29 34.99 36.51
CA VAL A 117 -18.30 35.53 35.56
C VAL A 117 -17.17 34.54 35.25
N ARG A 118 -16.67 33.78 36.25
CA ARG A 118 -15.58 32.80 36.06
C ARG A 118 -16.06 31.58 35.27
N ALA A 119 -17.28 31.10 35.54
CA ALA A 119 -17.89 29.97 34.84
C ALA A 119 -18.07 30.24 33.34
N ARG A 120 -18.51 31.46 32.97
CA ARG A 120 -18.65 31.88 31.57
C ARG A 120 -17.31 32.00 30.85
N ARG A 121 -16.30 32.60 31.49
CA ARG A 121 -14.96 32.72 30.93
C ARG A 121 -14.35 31.35 30.65
N PHE A 122 -14.56 30.39 31.54
CA PHE A 122 -14.05 29.03 31.35
C PHE A 122 -14.77 28.29 30.22
N ALA A 123 -16.11 28.34 30.15
CA ALA A 123 -16.85 27.72 29.05
C ALA A 123 -16.50 28.36 27.68
N PHE A 124 -16.25 29.67 27.66
CA PHE A 124 -15.74 30.37 26.49
C PHE A 124 -14.34 29.88 26.10
N ALA A 125 -13.41 29.77 27.06
CA ALA A 125 -12.07 29.26 26.82
C ALA A 125 -12.09 27.81 26.30
N ALA A 126 -12.93 26.95 26.87
CA ALA A 126 -13.10 25.57 26.42
C ALA A 126 -13.64 25.50 24.97
N GLY A 127 -14.66 26.28 24.65
CA GLY A 127 -15.17 26.38 23.28
C GLY A 127 -14.14 26.93 22.30
N ALA A 128 -13.40 27.98 22.68
CA ALA A 128 -12.35 28.58 21.87
C ALA A 128 -11.20 27.61 21.61
N LEU A 129 -10.77 26.84 22.62
CA LEU A 129 -9.74 25.83 22.48
C LEU A 129 -10.16 24.72 21.51
N VAL A 130 -11.42 24.26 21.59
CA VAL A 130 -11.97 23.29 20.62
C VAL A 130 -12.03 23.88 19.22
N THR A 131 -12.46 25.14 19.06
CA THR A 131 -12.44 25.81 17.75
C THR A 131 -11.03 25.89 17.17
N ILE A 132 -10.04 26.30 17.96
CA ILE A 132 -8.64 26.41 17.51
C ILE A 132 -8.10 25.04 17.13
N ALA A 133 -8.32 24.02 17.97
CA ALA A 133 -7.86 22.66 17.71
C ALA A 133 -8.52 22.04 16.47
N ALA A 134 -9.84 22.20 16.32
CA ALA A 134 -10.58 21.72 15.16
C ALA A 134 -10.15 22.43 13.87
N LEU A 135 -9.93 23.75 13.94
CA LEU A 135 -9.49 24.53 12.80
C LEU A 135 -8.08 24.15 12.36
N ALA A 136 -7.15 24.02 13.32
CA ALA A 136 -5.79 23.57 13.04
C ALA A 136 -5.81 22.16 12.41
N TYR A 137 -6.59 21.24 12.99
CA TYR A 137 -6.75 19.89 12.45
C TYR A 137 -7.31 19.89 11.03
N LEU A 138 -8.43 20.57 10.78
CA LEU A 138 -9.08 20.61 9.45
C LEU A 138 -8.20 21.29 8.40
N THR A 139 -7.44 22.32 8.80
CA THR A 139 -6.51 23.04 7.93
C THR A 139 -5.33 22.15 7.54
N LEU A 140 -4.72 21.46 8.51
CA LEU A 140 -3.63 20.51 8.28
C LEU A 140 -4.11 19.27 7.52
N TRP A 141 -5.34 18.82 7.79
CA TRP A 141 -6.01 17.76 7.03
C TRP A 141 -6.21 18.16 5.58
N TRP A 142 -6.78 19.34 5.30
CA TRP A 142 -6.96 19.86 3.94
C TRP A 142 -5.63 19.93 3.20
N ARG A 143 -4.57 20.41 3.86
CA ARG A 143 -3.20 20.46 3.32
C ARG A 143 -2.68 19.07 2.97
N THR A 144 -2.79 18.11 3.89
CA THR A 144 -2.28 16.73 3.66
C THR A 144 -3.11 15.97 2.64
N ALA A 145 -4.40 16.26 2.54
CA ALA A 145 -5.31 15.71 1.53
C ALA A 145 -5.03 16.27 0.12
N ASN A 146 -4.63 17.53 0.01
CA ASN A 146 -4.52 18.26 -1.24
C ASN A 146 -3.10 18.78 -1.51
N ALA A 147 -2.08 17.97 -1.17
CA ALA A 147 -0.67 18.35 -1.28
C ALA A 147 -0.25 18.81 -2.70
N GLY A 148 -0.99 18.44 -3.75
CA GLY A 148 -0.78 18.91 -5.14
C GLY A 148 -1.59 20.13 -5.59
N PHE A 149 -2.61 20.54 -4.82
CA PHE A 149 -3.57 21.59 -5.22
C PHE A 149 -3.22 22.97 -4.65
N GLY A 150 -2.57 23.05 -3.49
CA GLY A 150 -2.03 24.29 -2.90
C GLY A 150 -2.87 25.56 -3.17
N TRP A 151 -2.22 26.63 -3.63
CA TRP A 151 -2.86 27.83 -4.19
C TRP A 151 -3.09 27.76 -5.71
N ARG A 152 -2.86 26.60 -6.35
CA ARG A 152 -3.10 26.42 -7.80
C ARG A 152 -4.60 26.45 -8.15
N ALA A 153 -5.47 26.16 -7.17
CA ALA A 153 -6.91 26.40 -7.23
C ALA A 153 -7.36 27.30 -6.05
N PRO A 154 -7.10 28.61 -6.11
CA PRO A 154 -7.26 29.50 -4.96
C PRO A 154 -8.71 29.59 -4.47
N ALA A 155 -9.67 29.50 -5.39
CA ALA A 155 -11.10 29.52 -5.06
C ALA A 155 -11.54 28.27 -4.28
N ALA A 156 -11.05 27.09 -4.65
CA ALA A 156 -11.41 25.84 -3.97
C ALA A 156 -10.77 25.75 -2.57
N THR A 157 -9.51 26.16 -2.44
CA THR A 157 -8.81 26.23 -1.14
C THR A 157 -9.47 27.27 -0.22
N ALA A 158 -9.85 28.44 -0.75
CA ALA A 158 -10.58 29.44 0.03
C ALA A 158 -11.95 28.92 0.51
N LEU A 159 -12.72 28.26 -0.36
CA LEU A 159 -14.00 27.67 0.01
C LEU A 159 -13.83 26.60 1.10
N ALA A 160 -12.84 25.72 0.96
CA ALA A 160 -12.56 24.70 1.97
C ALA A 160 -12.18 25.30 3.33
N LEU A 161 -11.39 26.38 3.35
CA LEU A 161 -11.05 27.10 4.57
C LEU A 161 -12.28 27.77 5.20
N VAL A 162 -13.16 28.37 4.41
CA VAL A 162 -14.43 28.93 4.90
C VAL A 162 -15.28 27.84 5.55
N VAL A 163 -15.39 26.67 4.92
CA VAL A 163 -16.10 25.52 5.47
C VAL A 163 -15.43 25.02 6.75
N ALA A 164 -14.10 24.93 6.80
CA ALA A 164 -13.35 24.52 7.98
C ALA A 164 -13.55 25.50 9.15
N VAL A 165 -13.55 26.81 8.90
CA VAL A 165 -13.85 27.85 9.89
C VAL A 165 -15.29 27.69 10.41
N ALA A 166 -16.27 27.52 9.51
CA ALA A 166 -17.66 27.33 9.89
C ALA A 166 -17.87 26.10 10.79
N ILE A 167 -17.31 24.95 10.40
CA ILE A 167 -17.37 23.71 11.20
C ILE A 167 -16.71 23.91 12.57
N SER A 168 -15.53 24.52 12.61
CA SER A 168 -14.76 24.72 13.84
C SER A 168 -15.47 25.66 14.83
N LEU A 169 -16.09 26.73 14.32
CA LEU A 169 -16.90 27.64 15.13
C LEU A 169 -18.17 26.95 15.67
N LEU A 170 -18.84 26.15 14.84
CA LEU A 170 -20.03 25.39 15.26
C LEU A 170 -19.70 24.38 16.36
N LEU A 171 -18.61 23.62 16.22
CA LEU A 171 -18.19 22.63 17.21
C LEU A 171 -17.77 23.29 18.53
N GLY A 172 -16.98 24.37 18.48
CA GLY A 172 -16.60 25.10 19.70
C GLY A 172 -17.79 25.75 20.39
N HIS A 173 -18.78 26.27 19.64
CA HIS A 173 -20.03 26.78 20.19
C HIS A 173 -20.87 25.67 20.84
N ALA A 174 -20.96 24.49 20.22
CA ALA A 174 -21.65 23.34 20.78
C ALA A 174 -21.02 22.87 22.10
N VAL A 175 -19.68 22.79 22.18
CA VAL A 175 -18.96 22.46 23.42
C VAL A 175 -19.15 23.54 24.48
N ARG A 176 -19.11 24.82 24.11
CA ARG A 176 -19.38 25.94 25.03
C ARG A 176 -20.76 25.79 25.66
N ILE A 177 -21.79 25.48 24.86
CA ILE A 177 -23.16 25.30 25.36
C ILE A 177 -23.28 24.07 26.25
N ALA A 178 -22.70 22.94 25.83
CA ALA A 178 -22.69 21.72 26.65
C ALA A 178 -22.04 21.99 28.02
N THR A 179 -20.90 22.68 28.03
CA THR A 179 -20.17 23.06 29.25
C THR A 179 -20.99 24.00 30.14
N LEU A 180 -21.64 25.01 29.55
CA LEU A 180 -22.54 25.92 30.28
C LEU A 180 -23.75 25.19 30.87
N GLY A 181 -24.35 24.24 30.13
CA GLY A 181 -25.46 23.44 30.61
C GLY A 181 -25.09 22.58 31.82
N VAL A 182 -23.91 21.93 31.77
CA VAL A 182 -23.37 21.12 32.89
C VAL A 182 -23.08 21.98 34.11
N LEU A 183 -22.48 23.16 33.92
CA LEU A 183 -22.19 24.11 34.99
C LEU A 183 -23.47 24.66 35.64
N ALA A 184 -24.48 24.99 34.84
CA ALA A 184 -25.76 25.51 35.33
C ALA A 184 -26.56 24.43 36.09
N ALA A 185 -26.44 23.16 35.69
CA ALA A 185 -27.03 22.03 36.42
C ALA A 185 -26.32 21.73 37.75
N ALA A 186 -25.02 22.05 37.87
CA ALA A 186 -24.24 21.85 39.09
C ALA A 186 -24.38 23.02 40.09
N ALA A 187 -24.52 24.26 39.60
CA ALA A 187 -24.70 25.46 40.42
C ALA A 187 -25.68 26.44 39.76
N PRO A 188 -26.98 26.41 40.12
CA PRO A 188 -28.01 27.25 39.50
C PRO A 188 -27.76 28.76 39.62
N ALA A 189 -27.06 29.19 40.69
CA ALA A 189 -26.68 30.58 40.92
C ALA A 189 -25.59 31.11 39.96
N ALA A 190 -24.88 30.22 39.26
CA ALA A 190 -23.88 30.62 38.25
C ALA A 190 -24.51 31.10 36.93
N ALA A 191 -25.81 30.81 36.71
CA ALA A 191 -26.56 31.22 35.53
C ALA A 191 -27.15 32.64 35.70
N GLY A 192 -26.31 33.67 35.69
CA GLY A 192 -26.77 35.07 35.72
C GLY A 192 -27.47 35.52 34.42
N PRO A 193 -28.03 36.75 34.34
CA PRO A 193 -28.57 37.34 33.12
C PRO A 193 -27.52 37.45 32.01
N ARG A 194 -27.95 37.29 30.75
CA ARG A 194 -27.09 37.42 29.56
C ARG A 194 -26.63 38.88 29.47
N ALA A 195 -25.32 39.10 29.57
CA ALA A 195 -24.75 40.41 29.26
C ALA A 195 -24.34 40.44 27.79
N MET A 196 -24.77 41.49 27.10
CA MET A 196 -24.33 42.02 25.81
C MET A 196 -25.10 41.68 24.53
N LYS A 197 -25.35 42.79 23.82
CA LYS A 197 -25.88 42.98 22.47
C LYS A 197 -25.11 42.12 21.47
N HIS A 198 -25.84 41.36 20.67
CA HIS A 198 -25.32 40.63 19.51
C HIS A 198 -24.79 41.64 18.48
N SER A 199 -23.46 41.79 18.35
CA SER A 199 -22.87 42.52 17.23
C SER A 199 -22.41 41.53 16.18
N TRP A 200 -23.11 41.48 15.05
CA TRP A 200 -22.73 40.66 13.90
C TRP A 200 -21.31 40.98 13.41
N THR A 201 -20.83 42.22 13.59
CA THR A 201 -19.49 42.63 13.18
C THR A 201 -18.38 41.92 13.98
N LEU A 202 -18.62 41.58 15.25
CA LEU A 202 -17.65 40.85 16.08
C LEU A 202 -17.49 39.39 15.60
N ASN A 203 -18.58 38.77 15.15
CA ASN A 203 -18.56 37.41 14.61
C ASN A 203 -17.90 37.36 13.23
N VAL A 204 -18.15 38.36 12.38
CA VAL A 204 -17.48 38.49 11.08
C VAL A 204 -15.98 38.72 11.27
N ALA A 205 -15.58 39.59 12.21
CA ALA A 205 -14.18 39.82 12.53
C ALA A 205 -13.47 38.58 13.08
N ALA A 206 -14.12 37.83 13.98
CA ALA A 206 -13.57 36.57 14.50
C ALA A 206 -13.45 35.49 13.40
N GLY A 207 -14.43 35.41 12.50
CA GLY A 207 -14.38 34.52 11.33
C GLY A 207 -13.25 34.88 10.37
N ALA A 208 -13.05 36.17 10.09
CA ALA A 208 -11.97 36.67 9.25
C ALA A 208 -10.59 36.38 9.85
N LEU A 209 -10.43 36.57 11.17
CA LEU A 209 -9.19 36.24 11.87
C LEU A 209 -8.90 34.74 11.86
N ALA A 210 -9.91 33.89 12.07
CA ALA A 210 -9.79 32.44 11.98
C ALA A 210 -9.38 32.01 10.57
N PHE A 211 -9.99 32.60 9.53
CA PHE A 211 -9.61 32.35 8.14
C PHE A 211 -8.16 32.76 7.86
N ALA A 212 -7.74 33.96 8.29
CA ALA A 212 -6.36 34.42 8.13
C ALA A 212 -5.36 33.51 8.84
N GLY A 213 -5.66 33.07 10.07
CA GLY A 213 -4.84 32.12 10.80
C GLY A 213 -4.72 30.75 10.10
N ALA A 214 -5.81 30.24 9.56
CA ALA A 214 -5.82 29.00 8.78
C ALA A 214 -5.02 29.13 7.47
N ALA A 215 -5.13 30.27 6.78
CA ALA A 215 -4.36 30.56 5.58
C ALA A 215 -2.85 30.65 5.87
N VAL A 216 -2.44 31.32 6.95
CA VAL A 216 -1.04 31.39 7.39
C VAL A 216 -0.51 30.00 7.76
N LEU A 217 -1.29 29.20 8.51
CA LEU A 217 -0.91 27.83 8.87
C LEU A 217 -0.71 26.93 7.63
N LEU A 218 -1.55 27.09 6.61
CA LEU A 218 -1.41 26.38 5.33
C LEU A 218 -0.09 26.72 4.62
N VAL A 219 0.28 28.00 4.58
CA VAL A 219 1.52 28.48 3.95
C VAL A 219 2.74 28.05 4.74
N TRP A 220 2.73 28.22 6.06
CA TRP A 220 3.85 27.84 6.93
C TRP A 220 4.09 26.34 6.94
N ALA A 221 3.01 25.56 6.87
CA ALA A 221 3.11 24.11 6.79
C ALA A 221 3.51 23.63 5.39
N ALA A 222 3.66 24.45 4.35
CA ALA A 222 4.00 23.97 3.01
C ALA A 222 5.31 23.16 3.03
N PRO A 223 5.33 21.91 2.53
CA PRO A 223 6.58 21.19 2.36
C PRO A 223 7.40 21.84 1.24
N ALA A 224 8.72 21.63 1.26
CA ALA A 224 9.56 21.84 0.07
C ALA A 224 8.89 21.13 -1.13
N GLU A 225 8.94 21.76 -2.31
CA GLU A 225 8.15 21.36 -3.47
C GLU A 225 8.11 19.83 -3.67
N PRO A 226 6.93 19.26 -3.99
CA PRO A 226 6.89 17.86 -4.39
C PRO A 226 7.85 17.69 -5.57
N VAL A 227 8.77 16.73 -5.47
CA VAL A 227 9.66 16.37 -6.57
C VAL A 227 8.80 15.88 -7.73
N ALA A 228 8.40 16.82 -8.58
CA ALA A 228 7.65 16.57 -9.80
C ALA A 228 8.64 16.62 -10.94
N ALA A 229 9.03 15.44 -11.41
CA ALA A 229 9.28 15.10 -12.81
C ALA A 229 9.90 13.70 -12.83
N ARG A 230 9.57 12.88 -13.82
CA ARG A 230 10.48 11.80 -14.23
C ARG A 230 11.79 12.51 -14.61
N PRO A 231 12.88 12.38 -13.84
CA PRO A 231 14.10 13.06 -14.21
C PRO A 231 14.58 12.49 -15.55
N PRO A 232 15.15 13.32 -16.45
CA PRO A 232 15.70 12.80 -17.69
C PRO A 232 16.82 11.81 -17.35
N LEU A 233 16.59 10.52 -17.65
CA LEU A 233 17.58 9.46 -17.46
C LEU A 233 18.39 9.37 -18.74
N THR A 234 19.54 10.04 -18.81
CA THR A 234 20.44 9.93 -19.96
C THR A 234 21.09 8.55 -19.95
N VAL A 235 20.62 7.64 -20.79
CA VAL A 235 21.23 6.31 -20.99
C VAL A 235 22.50 6.44 -21.83
N VAL A 236 23.54 5.69 -21.46
CA VAL A 236 24.70 5.44 -22.34
C VAL A 236 24.57 4.00 -22.80
N PRO A 237 24.01 3.74 -23.99
CA PRO A 237 23.71 2.38 -24.41
C PRO A 237 24.96 1.52 -24.42
N THR A 238 24.90 0.40 -23.71
CA THR A 238 26.00 -0.58 -23.65
C THR A 238 26.02 -1.48 -24.88
N GLY A 239 24.90 -1.51 -25.63
CA GLY A 239 24.65 -2.45 -26.72
C GLY A 239 24.26 -3.84 -26.25
N LEU A 240 24.04 -4.04 -24.94
CA LEU A 240 23.65 -5.31 -24.37
C LEU A 240 22.13 -5.49 -24.36
N HIS A 241 21.70 -6.70 -24.69
CA HIS A 241 20.35 -7.21 -24.43
C HIS A 241 20.38 -8.03 -23.14
N VAL A 242 19.72 -7.55 -22.10
CA VAL A 242 19.76 -8.18 -20.76
C VAL A 242 18.54 -9.05 -20.55
N ARG A 243 18.74 -10.32 -20.19
CA ARG A 243 17.67 -11.25 -19.81
C ARG A 243 17.82 -11.63 -18.34
N VAL A 244 16.84 -11.30 -17.52
CA VAL A 244 16.78 -11.66 -16.11
C VAL A 244 15.83 -12.84 -15.93
N ILE A 245 16.36 -13.97 -15.50
CA ILE A 245 15.61 -15.19 -15.19
C ILE A 245 15.60 -15.34 -13.68
N ALA A 246 14.43 -15.18 -13.07
CA ALA A 246 14.21 -15.30 -11.66
C ALA A 246 13.50 -16.63 -11.34
N ILE A 247 14.11 -17.47 -10.50
CA ILE A 247 13.58 -18.78 -10.12
C ILE A 247 13.43 -18.85 -8.60
N ASP A 248 12.20 -19.06 -8.13
CA ASP A 248 11.89 -19.14 -6.70
C ASP A 248 11.97 -20.58 -6.19
N GLY A 249 12.45 -20.76 -4.97
CA GLY A 249 12.54 -22.08 -4.31
C GLY A 249 13.79 -22.88 -4.62
N VAL A 250 14.83 -22.25 -5.17
CA VAL A 250 16.10 -22.93 -5.51
C VAL A 250 16.98 -23.03 -4.26
N ASP A 251 17.23 -24.26 -3.84
CA ASP A 251 18.26 -24.59 -2.86
C ASP A 251 19.62 -24.69 -3.57
N SER A 252 20.58 -23.87 -3.12
CA SER A 252 21.91 -23.78 -3.74
C SER A 252 22.72 -25.07 -3.63
N ALA A 253 22.52 -25.87 -2.57
CA ALA A 253 23.20 -27.16 -2.40
C ALA A 253 22.63 -28.22 -3.37
N ILE A 254 21.31 -28.26 -3.57
CA ILE A 254 20.68 -29.15 -4.56
C ILE A 254 21.10 -28.75 -5.97
N LEU A 255 21.09 -27.45 -6.28
CA LEU A 255 21.54 -26.91 -7.56
C LEU A 255 22.97 -27.35 -7.86
N GLN A 256 23.90 -27.14 -6.92
CA GLN A 256 25.30 -27.52 -7.07
C GLN A 256 25.46 -29.04 -7.24
N GLN A 257 24.80 -29.84 -6.40
CA GLN A 257 24.85 -31.30 -6.47
C GLN A 257 24.42 -31.83 -7.84
N LEU A 258 23.31 -31.31 -8.39
CA LEU A 258 22.77 -31.75 -9.68
C LEU A 258 23.58 -31.20 -10.86
N ALA A 259 24.13 -29.99 -10.74
CA ALA A 259 25.04 -29.40 -11.72
C ALA A 259 26.34 -30.21 -11.83
N ASP A 260 26.98 -30.54 -10.70
CA ASP A 260 28.19 -31.35 -10.64
C ASP A 260 27.95 -32.78 -11.18
N GLY A 261 26.74 -33.30 -11.00
CA GLY A 261 26.29 -34.56 -11.59
C GLY A 261 25.91 -34.48 -13.08
N GLY A 262 26.10 -33.34 -13.75
CA GLY A 262 25.80 -33.15 -15.18
C GLY A 262 24.31 -33.15 -15.52
N ARG A 263 23.41 -33.00 -14.54
CA ARG A 263 21.95 -33.08 -14.74
C ARG A 263 21.29 -31.75 -15.08
N LEU A 264 22.00 -30.62 -14.88
CA LEU A 264 21.51 -29.27 -15.10
C LEU A 264 22.45 -28.47 -16.03
N PRO A 265 22.67 -28.90 -17.29
CA PRO A 265 23.65 -28.29 -18.18
C PRO A 265 23.42 -26.78 -18.43
N SER A 266 22.16 -26.34 -18.54
CA SER A 266 21.83 -24.96 -18.87
C SER A 266 22.04 -24.04 -17.66
N LEU A 267 21.55 -24.45 -16.49
CA LEU A 267 21.74 -23.71 -15.23
C LEU A 267 23.21 -23.72 -14.81
N ALA A 268 23.91 -24.85 -14.96
CA ALA A 268 25.33 -24.95 -14.69
C ALA A 268 26.14 -23.97 -15.55
N ALA A 269 25.84 -23.88 -16.85
CA ALA A 269 26.46 -22.92 -17.75
C ALA A 269 26.19 -21.46 -17.33
N ALA A 270 24.96 -21.15 -16.90
CA ALA A 270 24.58 -19.81 -16.44
C ALA A 270 25.31 -19.37 -15.16
N ILE A 271 25.64 -20.30 -14.25
CA ILE A 271 26.34 -20.01 -12.98
C ILE A 271 27.86 -20.26 -13.03
N ALA A 272 28.39 -20.77 -14.14
CA ALA A 272 29.79 -21.17 -14.23
C ALA A 272 30.77 -19.99 -14.24
N LYS A 273 30.39 -18.89 -14.91
CA LYS A 273 31.30 -17.77 -15.19
C LYS A 273 31.43 -16.82 -14.00
N SER A 274 30.33 -16.21 -13.58
CA SER A 274 30.30 -15.26 -12.47
C SER A 274 29.09 -15.50 -11.58
N ARG A 275 29.30 -15.59 -10.27
CA ARG A 275 28.22 -15.74 -9.29
C ARG A 275 28.51 -15.06 -7.96
N ALA A 276 27.46 -14.51 -7.38
CA ALA A 276 27.42 -13.92 -6.05
C ALA A 276 26.39 -14.64 -5.18
N ALA A 277 26.74 -14.88 -3.92
CA ALA A 277 25.80 -15.38 -2.93
C ALA A 277 24.98 -14.20 -2.41
N LEU A 278 23.66 -14.28 -2.51
CA LEU A 278 22.76 -13.27 -1.95
C LEU A 278 22.57 -13.57 -0.47
N ALA A 279 22.79 -12.56 0.37
CA ALA A 279 22.58 -12.66 1.81
C ALA A 279 21.14 -13.15 2.11
N PRO A 280 20.95 -14.10 3.04
CA PRO A 280 19.63 -14.61 3.37
C PRO A 280 18.69 -13.48 3.84
N GLU A 281 17.48 -13.44 3.28
CA GLU A 281 16.49 -12.45 3.70
C GLU A 281 15.87 -12.78 5.07
N ASP A 282 15.42 -11.75 5.78
CA ASP A 282 14.70 -11.86 7.06
C ASP A 282 13.22 -12.25 6.89
N THR A 283 12.82 -12.62 5.68
CA THR A 283 11.44 -12.92 5.30
C THR A 283 11.34 -14.23 4.55
N ARG A 284 10.19 -14.89 4.70
CA ARG A 284 9.77 -16.06 3.89
C ARG A 284 8.61 -15.68 2.98
N ASP A 285 8.45 -14.40 2.69
CA ASP A 285 7.36 -13.87 1.88
C ASP A 285 7.89 -13.52 0.49
N PRO A 286 7.56 -14.32 -0.54
CA PRO A 286 8.02 -14.07 -1.90
C PRO A 286 7.62 -12.70 -2.46
N ALA A 287 6.47 -12.16 -2.09
CA ALA A 287 6.07 -10.84 -2.59
C ALA A 287 6.97 -9.74 -2.02
N ARG A 288 7.38 -9.85 -0.75
CA ARG A 288 8.38 -8.94 -0.15
C ARG A 288 9.75 -9.15 -0.80
N ALA A 289 10.26 -10.38 -0.82
CA ALA A 289 11.59 -10.71 -1.32
C ALA A 289 11.82 -10.28 -2.77
N TRP A 290 10.94 -10.73 -3.67
CA TRP A 290 11.07 -10.38 -5.09
C TRP A 290 10.77 -8.91 -5.37
N THR A 291 10.04 -8.19 -4.50
CA THR A 291 9.93 -6.73 -4.61
C THR A 291 11.23 -6.03 -4.21
N THR A 292 11.93 -6.51 -3.17
CA THR A 292 13.29 -6.05 -2.82
C THR A 292 14.22 -6.20 -4.02
N VAL A 293 14.27 -7.41 -4.60
CA VAL A 293 15.08 -7.73 -5.80
C VAL A 293 14.77 -6.80 -6.97
N ALA A 294 13.49 -6.58 -7.28
CA ALA A 294 13.11 -5.75 -8.41
C ALA A 294 13.27 -4.25 -8.20
N THR A 295 13.36 -3.76 -6.95
CA THR A 295 13.47 -2.33 -6.66
C THR A 295 14.86 -1.89 -6.24
N GLY A 296 15.68 -2.81 -5.72
CA GLY A 296 16.98 -2.49 -5.14
C GLY A 296 16.89 -1.66 -3.86
N THR A 297 15.75 -1.69 -3.18
CA THR A 297 15.48 -0.90 -1.96
C THR A 297 14.91 -1.80 -0.87
N LEU A 298 14.96 -1.35 0.38
CA LEU A 298 14.46 -2.11 1.52
C LEU A 298 12.92 -2.03 1.64
N PRO A 299 12.27 -3.00 2.31
CA PRO A 299 10.82 -3.06 2.52
C PRO A 299 10.18 -1.80 3.09
N ASP A 300 10.84 -1.16 4.05
CA ASP A 300 10.36 0.09 4.67
C ASP A 300 10.30 1.26 3.67
N VAL A 301 11.11 1.20 2.62
CA VAL A 301 11.19 2.21 1.56
C VAL A 301 10.21 1.88 0.44
N HIS A 302 10.25 0.67 -0.13
CA HIS A 302 9.35 0.32 -1.23
C HIS A 302 7.90 0.09 -0.82
N GLY A 303 7.62 -0.16 0.47
CA GLY A 303 6.27 -0.19 1.04
C GLY A 303 5.52 -1.52 0.93
N VAL A 304 6.18 -2.60 0.49
CA VAL A 304 5.61 -3.96 0.41
C VAL A 304 6.16 -4.79 1.56
N ALA A 305 5.36 -5.00 2.59
CA ALA A 305 5.77 -5.71 3.81
C ALA A 305 5.33 -7.18 3.84
N SER A 306 4.23 -7.56 3.17
CA SER A 306 3.66 -8.92 3.17
C SER A 306 2.67 -9.16 2.01
N LEU A 307 2.53 -10.43 1.59
CA LEU A 307 1.58 -11.00 0.63
C LEU A 307 0.12 -10.65 0.95
N GLU A 308 -0.24 -10.73 2.23
CA GLU A 308 -1.56 -10.33 2.72
C GLU A 308 -1.55 -8.84 3.07
N THR A 309 -2.37 -8.08 2.37
CA THR A 309 -2.76 -6.73 2.74
C THR A 309 -4.25 -6.69 3.04
N ARG A 310 -4.74 -5.64 3.71
CA ARG A 310 -6.15 -5.54 4.14
C ARG A 310 -6.82 -4.32 3.49
N ARG A 311 -8.00 -4.51 2.88
CA ARG A 311 -8.91 -3.49 2.30
C ARG A 311 -10.01 -3.12 3.26
N VAL A 312 -10.63 -1.94 3.16
CA VAL A 312 -11.85 -1.64 3.94
C VAL A 312 -13.11 -2.21 3.25
N ALA A 313 -13.98 -2.86 4.00
CA ALA A 313 -15.22 -3.49 3.55
C ALA A 313 -16.25 -2.43 3.15
N GLY A 314 -16.90 -2.64 1.99
CA GLY A 314 -17.96 -1.77 1.50
C GLY A 314 -17.50 -0.60 0.62
N VAL A 315 -16.19 -0.39 0.47
CA VAL A 315 -15.59 0.59 -0.45
C VAL A 315 -15.01 -0.16 -1.66
N ARG A 316 -15.36 0.26 -2.89
CA ARG A 316 -14.79 -0.35 -4.12
C ARG A 316 -13.32 0.03 -4.33
N GLY A 317 -12.91 1.18 -3.84
CA GLY A 317 -11.54 1.66 -3.92
C GLY A 317 -10.57 1.08 -2.89
N ARG A 318 -9.27 1.20 -3.17
CA ARG A 318 -8.18 0.56 -2.38
C ARG A 318 -7.39 1.60 -1.59
N LEU A 319 -7.00 1.24 -0.37
CA LEU A 319 -6.05 2.02 0.43
C LEU A 319 -4.63 1.66 -0.03
N ALA A 320 -3.88 2.63 -0.53
CA ALA A 320 -2.42 2.52 -0.59
C ALA A 320 -1.88 2.50 0.85
N ALA A 321 -0.84 1.71 1.11
CA ALA A 321 -0.16 1.67 2.39
C ALA A 321 0.54 3.01 2.66
N ALA A 322 -0.19 4.00 3.15
CA ALA A 322 0.40 5.23 3.70
C ALA A 322 0.97 4.91 5.08
N SER A 323 2.26 5.18 5.31
CA SER A 323 2.86 5.14 6.64
C SER A 323 2.72 6.52 7.28
N GLY A 324 2.20 6.56 8.50
CA GLY A 324 2.01 7.77 9.29
C GLY A 324 0.88 7.60 10.31
N GLY A 325 0.99 8.27 11.47
CA GLY A 325 0.13 8.01 12.64
C GLY A 325 -1.39 8.07 12.40
N THR A 326 -1.86 8.83 11.39
CA THR A 326 -3.29 8.85 11.01
C THR A 326 -3.73 7.61 10.23
N ALA A 327 -2.86 7.03 9.40
CA ALA A 327 -3.16 5.81 8.66
C ALA A 327 -3.23 4.60 9.61
N ASP A 328 -2.42 4.60 10.67
CA ASP A 328 -2.42 3.55 11.69
C ASP A 328 -3.64 3.64 12.61
N VAL A 329 -4.14 4.85 12.92
CA VAL A 329 -5.41 5.05 13.64
C VAL A 329 -6.61 4.63 12.80
N ILE A 330 -6.63 4.96 11.50
CA ILE A 330 -7.69 4.50 10.59
C ILE A 330 -7.64 2.97 10.46
N ARG A 331 -6.45 2.39 10.30
CA ARG A 331 -6.23 0.94 10.25
C ARG A 331 -6.75 0.25 11.52
N ALA A 332 -6.35 0.74 12.70
CA ALA A 332 -6.81 0.24 13.99
C ALA A 332 -8.33 0.35 14.17
N ALA A 333 -8.94 1.45 13.71
CA ALA A 333 -10.38 1.64 13.76
C ALA A 333 -11.13 0.71 12.79
N THR A 334 -10.60 0.48 11.58
CA THR A 334 -11.20 -0.45 10.60
C THR A 334 -11.00 -1.92 10.97
N ASP A 335 -9.88 -2.25 11.62
CA ASP A 335 -9.60 -3.58 12.19
C ASP A 335 -10.52 -3.88 13.38
N LEU A 336 -10.71 -2.92 14.29
CA LEU A 336 -11.62 -3.06 15.45
C LEU A 336 -13.06 -3.33 15.02
N LEU A 337 -13.49 -2.77 13.90
CA LEU A 337 -14.84 -2.94 13.35
C LEU A 337 -14.97 -4.15 12.41
N ARG A 338 -13.91 -4.96 12.22
CA ARG A 338 -13.84 -6.08 11.25
C ARG A 338 -14.26 -5.69 9.83
N LEU A 339 -14.03 -4.43 9.47
CA LEU A 339 -14.39 -3.89 8.18
C LEU A 339 -13.24 -4.07 7.22
N THR A 340 -12.50 -5.18 7.26
CA THR A 340 -11.42 -5.38 6.29
C THR A 340 -11.47 -6.70 5.54
N ARG A 341 -11.22 -6.66 4.23
CA ARG A 341 -11.10 -7.83 3.35
C ARG A 341 -9.62 -8.08 3.00
N PRO A 342 -9.18 -9.33 2.86
CA PRO A 342 -7.85 -9.62 2.35
C PRO A 342 -7.65 -9.02 0.95
N ALA A 343 -6.44 -8.59 0.64
CA ALA A 343 -6.01 -8.10 -0.65
C ALA A 343 -4.57 -8.52 -0.93
N VAL A 344 -4.33 -8.94 -2.17
CA VAL A 344 -3.01 -9.34 -2.64
C VAL A 344 -2.20 -8.09 -2.96
N VAL A 345 -0.89 -8.16 -2.72
CA VAL A 345 0.06 -7.10 -3.06
C VAL A 345 -0.17 -6.60 -4.49
N SER A 346 -0.19 -5.28 -4.65
CA SER A 346 -0.31 -4.61 -5.95
C SER A 346 0.77 -3.56 -6.13
N ARG A 347 1.02 -3.21 -7.39
CA ARG A 347 1.87 -2.09 -7.80
C ARG A 347 1.50 -0.79 -7.09
N GLU A 348 0.21 -0.56 -6.84
CA GLU A 348 -0.30 0.67 -6.21
C GLU A 348 0.21 0.84 -4.76
N GLN A 349 0.69 -0.24 -4.14
CA GLN A 349 1.28 -0.22 -2.81
C GLN A 349 2.78 0.09 -2.85
N ARG A 350 3.42 -0.11 -4.01
CA ARG A 350 4.85 0.14 -4.19
C ARG A 350 5.09 1.66 -4.32
N ARG A 351 6.06 2.16 -3.55
CA ARG A 351 6.42 3.59 -3.49
C ARG A 351 7.55 3.99 -4.42
N VAL A 352 8.29 3.00 -4.94
CA VAL A 352 9.49 3.18 -5.77
C VAL A 352 9.36 2.39 -7.08
N LYS A 353 10.13 2.76 -8.09
CA LYS A 353 10.12 2.08 -9.38
C LYS A 353 10.87 0.76 -9.31
N THR A 354 10.42 -0.21 -10.11
CA THR A 354 11.18 -1.44 -10.37
C THR A 354 12.22 -1.23 -11.47
N ILE A 355 13.12 -2.21 -11.64
CA ILE A 355 14.15 -2.22 -12.70
C ILE A 355 13.57 -1.97 -14.09
N TRP A 356 12.46 -2.61 -14.44
CA TRP A 356 11.85 -2.47 -15.76
C TRP A 356 11.10 -1.15 -15.91
N GLU A 357 10.57 -0.58 -14.83
CA GLU A 357 9.97 0.76 -14.87
C GLU A 357 11.04 1.84 -15.03
N ALA A 358 12.15 1.74 -14.29
CA ALA A 358 13.27 2.66 -14.42
C ALA A 358 13.94 2.57 -15.79
N ALA A 359 14.11 1.36 -16.34
CA ALA A 359 14.61 1.15 -17.69
C ALA A 359 13.65 1.68 -18.77
N ALA A 360 12.34 1.42 -18.64
CA ALA A 360 11.33 1.94 -19.57
C ALA A 360 11.26 3.48 -19.54
N ASP A 361 11.33 4.09 -18.36
CA ASP A 361 11.41 5.56 -18.23
C ASP A 361 12.69 6.15 -18.79
N ALA A 362 13.76 5.35 -18.89
CA ALA A 362 14.99 5.72 -19.58
C ALA A 362 14.91 5.53 -21.11
N GLY A 363 13.76 5.14 -21.64
CA GLY A 363 13.50 4.95 -23.07
C GLY A 363 13.88 3.56 -23.60
N LEU A 364 14.19 2.61 -22.73
CA LEU A 364 14.54 1.23 -23.13
C LEU A 364 13.28 0.40 -23.38
N ARG A 365 13.38 -0.55 -24.30
CA ARG A 365 12.32 -1.53 -24.58
C ARG A 365 12.42 -2.66 -23.57
N THR A 366 11.41 -2.76 -22.73
CA THR A 366 11.36 -3.75 -21.64
C THR A 366 10.20 -4.73 -21.82
N ALA A 367 10.38 -5.95 -21.32
CA ALA A 367 9.29 -6.87 -21.04
C ALA A 367 9.46 -7.50 -19.65
N VAL A 368 8.36 -7.59 -18.89
CA VAL A 368 8.31 -8.33 -17.63
C VAL A 368 7.14 -9.29 -17.63
N VAL A 369 7.39 -10.52 -17.14
CA VAL A 369 6.39 -11.58 -17.03
C VAL A 369 6.31 -12.09 -15.59
N ASN A 370 5.11 -11.99 -15.03
CA ASN A 370 4.65 -12.61 -13.78
C ASN A 370 5.35 -12.16 -12.49
N TRP A 371 6.07 -11.04 -12.51
CA TRP A 371 6.71 -10.54 -11.29
C TRP A 371 5.69 -10.10 -10.23
N TRP A 372 6.01 -10.30 -8.95
CA TRP A 372 5.20 -9.83 -7.83
C TRP A 372 4.97 -8.31 -7.85
N ALA A 373 3.82 -7.85 -7.38
CA ALA A 373 3.46 -6.42 -7.34
C ALA A 373 3.55 -5.72 -8.71
N SER A 374 3.39 -6.44 -9.82
CA SER A 374 3.42 -5.87 -11.18
C SER A 374 2.05 -5.35 -11.61
N TRP A 375 0.96 -5.92 -11.07
CA TRP A 375 -0.39 -5.46 -11.33
C TRP A 375 -0.80 -4.24 -10.49
N PRO A 376 -1.48 -3.22 -11.04
CA PRO A 376 -1.84 -3.06 -12.46
C PRO A 376 -0.66 -2.66 -13.35
N ALA A 377 -0.64 -3.19 -14.57
CA ALA A 377 0.33 -2.89 -15.61
C ALA A 377 0.22 -1.42 -16.06
N PRO A 378 1.31 -0.64 -16.04
CA PRO A 378 1.28 0.74 -16.56
C PRO A 378 1.29 0.72 -18.09
N PRO A 379 0.48 1.57 -18.76
CA PRO A 379 0.42 1.60 -20.22
C PRO A 379 1.75 2.05 -20.86
N ASP A 380 2.49 2.92 -20.18
CA ASP A 380 3.72 3.54 -20.71
C ASP A 380 5.02 2.83 -20.26
N SER A 381 4.93 1.63 -19.67
CA SER A 381 6.08 0.96 -19.03
C SER A 381 6.57 -0.29 -19.80
N GLY A 382 6.66 -0.20 -21.13
CA GLY A 382 7.01 -1.34 -21.97
C GLY A 382 5.95 -2.45 -21.93
N ILE A 383 6.36 -3.70 -22.15
CA ILE A 383 5.48 -4.86 -22.02
C ILE A 383 5.43 -5.31 -20.55
N VAL A 384 4.25 -5.37 -19.96
CA VAL A 384 4.05 -5.84 -18.59
C VAL A 384 2.94 -6.89 -18.59
N VAL A 385 3.32 -8.15 -18.46
CA VAL A 385 2.40 -9.28 -18.22
C VAL A 385 2.43 -9.56 -16.73
N THR A 386 1.38 -9.16 -16.01
CA THR A 386 1.40 -9.14 -14.54
C THR A 386 1.23 -10.53 -13.92
N ASP A 387 1.42 -10.62 -12.61
CA ASP A 387 1.10 -11.78 -11.75
C ASP A 387 -0.36 -12.24 -11.87
N ARG A 388 -1.26 -11.39 -12.39
CA ARG A 388 -2.69 -11.70 -12.61
C ARG A 388 -3.04 -12.08 -14.04
N ALA A 389 -2.10 -11.96 -14.99
CA ALA A 389 -2.38 -12.11 -16.42
C ALA A 389 -2.93 -13.49 -16.79
N ILE A 390 -2.41 -14.57 -16.18
CA ILE A 390 -2.92 -15.93 -16.43
C ILE A 390 -4.40 -16.03 -16.08
N LEU A 391 -4.86 -15.48 -14.93
CA LEU A 391 -6.27 -15.55 -14.55
C LEU A 391 -7.17 -14.86 -15.58
N ARG A 392 -6.71 -13.72 -16.11
CA ARG A 392 -7.43 -13.00 -17.17
C ARG A 392 -7.44 -13.77 -18.48
N LEU A 393 -6.31 -14.37 -18.87
CA LEU A 393 -6.21 -15.18 -20.09
C LEU A 393 -7.09 -16.42 -20.02
N GLU A 394 -7.18 -17.08 -18.86
CA GLU A 394 -8.07 -18.24 -18.64
C GLU A 394 -9.54 -17.87 -18.78
N ARG A 395 -9.96 -16.80 -18.10
CA ARG A 395 -11.38 -16.40 -18.01
C ARG A 395 -11.89 -15.64 -19.22
N GLY A 396 -11.01 -14.88 -19.88
CA GLY A 396 -11.41 -13.88 -20.85
C GLY A 396 -12.03 -12.63 -20.21
N GLY A 397 -12.76 -11.86 -21.02
CA GLY A 397 -13.36 -10.59 -20.64
C GLY A 397 -12.43 -9.38 -20.79
N ALA A 398 -12.90 -8.21 -20.37
CA ALA A 398 -12.15 -6.96 -20.46
C ALA A 398 -10.98 -6.90 -19.46
N LEU A 399 -9.88 -6.27 -19.87
CA LEU A 399 -8.71 -6.04 -19.01
C LEU A 399 -9.03 -5.08 -17.86
N ASP A 400 -8.51 -5.41 -16.68
CA ASP A 400 -8.29 -4.52 -15.55
C ASP A 400 -6.78 -4.27 -15.38
N ALA A 401 -6.10 -3.92 -16.47
CA ALA A 401 -4.65 -3.70 -16.54
C ALA A 401 -3.81 -4.91 -16.10
N GLU A 402 -4.23 -6.15 -16.41
CA GLU A 402 -3.38 -7.32 -16.19
C GLU A 402 -2.25 -7.47 -17.21
N ILE A 403 -2.41 -6.83 -18.38
CA ILE A 403 -1.47 -6.88 -19.50
C ILE A 403 -1.35 -5.46 -20.08
N ALA A 404 -0.13 -4.97 -20.20
CA ALA A 404 0.21 -3.77 -20.97
C ALA A 404 1.26 -4.11 -22.06
N PRO A 405 1.23 -3.44 -23.22
CA PRO A 405 0.13 -2.57 -23.68
C PRO A 405 -1.17 -3.37 -23.85
N ALA A 406 -2.32 -2.73 -23.70
CA ALA A 406 -3.62 -3.43 -23.74
C ALA A 406 -3.88 -4.16 -25.07
N SER A 407 -3.26 -3.70 -26.16
CA SER A 407 -3.29 -4.35 -27.48
C SER A 407 -2.71 -5.76 -27.49
N LEU A 408 -1.77 -6.07 -26.59
CA LEU A 408 -1.13 -7.39 -26.50
C LEU A 408 -2.12 -8.49 -26.07
N TYR A 409 -3.20 -8.13 -25.38
CA TYR A 409 -4.15 -9.09 -24.85
C TYR A 409 -4.85 -9.90 -25.96
N THR A 410 -5.19 -9.30 -27.10
CA THR A 410 -5.84 -10.03 -28.20
C THR A 410 -4.91 -11.10 -28.77
N THR A 411 -3.63 -10.77 -28.96
CA THR A 411 -2.59 -11.70 -29.43
C THR A 411 -2.40 -12.85 -28.44
N LEU A 412 -2.19 -12.55 -27.15
CA LEU A 412 -1.99 -13.59 -26.14
C LEU A 412 -3.24 -14.44 -25.93
N ARG A 413 -4.44 -13.86 -26.00
CA ARG A 413 -5.71 -14.59 -25.86
C ARG A 413 -5.96 -15.55 -27.02
N ALA A 414 -5.53 -15.18 -28.23
CA ALA A 414 -5.58 -16.06 -29.40
C ALA A 414 -4.58 -17.22 -29.27
N ALA A 415 -3.35 -16.94 -28.80
CA ALA A 415 -2.33 -17.96 -28.58
C ALA A 415 -2.60 -18.87 -27.37
N TRP A 416 -3.45 -18.42 -26.43
CA TRP A 416 -3.68 -19.03 -25.12
C TRP A 416 -3.96 -20.55 -25.14
N PRO A 417 -4.89 -21.08 -25.97
CA PRO A 417 -5.18 -22.52 -25.97
C PRO A 417 -3.93 -23.36 -26.29
N SER A 418 -3.17 -22.95 -27.30
CA SER A 418 -1.96 -23.65 -27.73
C SER A 418 -0.83 -23.56 -26.70
N LEU A 419 -0.69 -22.40 -26.04
CA LEU A 419 0.29 -22.21 -24.96
C LEU A 419 -0.01 -23.14 -23.79
N ARG A 420 -1.30 -23.27 -23.42
CA ARG A 420 -1.72 -24.13 -22.31
C ARG A 420 -1.61 -25.61 -22.62
N GLU A 421 -1.94 -26.01 -23.84
CA GLU A 421 -1.77 -27.39 -24.29
C GLU A 421 -0.29 -27.82 -24.24
N ARG A 422 0.62 -27.00 -24.79
CA ARG A 422 2.06 -27.25 -24.74
C ARG A 422 2.58 -27.33 -23.30
N ALA A 423 2.19 -26.37 -22.45
CA ALA A 423 2.60 -26.36 -21.05
C ALA A 423 2.13 -27.61 -20.28
N ARG A 424 0.90 -28.06 -20.52
CA ARG A 424 0.35 -29.29 -19.93
C ARG A 424 1.09 -30.53 -20.39
N ALA A 425 1.33 -30.65 -21.70
CA ALA A 425 2.04 -31.80 -22.27
C ALA A 425 3.47 -31.89 -21.72
N GLN A 426 4.18 -30.75 -21.65
CA GLN A 426 5.54 -30.68 -21.10
C GLN A 426 5.57 -31.03 -19.61
N ALA A 427 4.61 -30.54 -18.82
CA ALA A 427 4.53 -30.83 -17.39
C ALA A 427 4.17 -32.28 -17.10
N ALA A 428 3.14 -32.84 -17.77
CA ALA A 428 2.73 -34.24 -17.59
C ALA A 428 3.90 -35.19 -17.92
N GLY A 429 4.48 -35.06 -19.11
CA GLY A 429 5.59 -35.92 -19.55
C GLY A 429 6.84 -35.84 -18.67
N ALA A 430 7.01 -34.78 -17.87
CA ALA A 430 8.14 -34.63 -16.95
C ALA A 430 7.98 -35.44 -15.66
N PHE A 431 6.75 -35.70 -15.20
CA PHE A 431 6.46 -36.32 -13.90
C PHE A 431 5.57 -37.56 -13.97
N ASP A 432 5.28 -38.09 -15.17
CA ASP A 432 4.49 -39.32 -15.36
C ASP A 432 5.06 -40.54 -14.60
N ALA A 433 6.38 -40.59 -14.40
CA ALA A 433 7.06 -41.68 -13.71
C ALA A 433 7.01 -41.60 -12.17
N ILE A 434 6.45 -40.53 -11.59
CA ILE A 434 6.34 -40.38 -10.13
C ILE A 434 5.22 -41.28 -9.61
N ALA A 435 5.57 -42.26 -8.77
CA ALA A 435 4.63 -43.26 -8.27
C ALA A 435 3.57 -42.69 -7.30
N ASP A 436 3.96 -41.75 -6.44
CA ASP A 436 3.04 -41.10 -5.51
C ASP A 436 2.14 -40.09 -6.22
N ARG A 437 0.84 -40.34 -6.26
CA ARG A 437 -0.14 -39.52 -7.00
C ARG A 437 -0.27 -38.10 -6.44
N GLU A 438 -0.14 -37.93 -5.13
CA GLU A 438 -0.20 -36.59 -4.51
C GLU A 438 1.01 -35.76 -4.96
N THR A 439 2.21 -36.32 -4.80
CA THR A 439 3.46 -35.69 -5.25
C THR A 439 3.43 -35.39 -6.74
N GLN A 440 3.03 -36.35 -7.58
CA GLN A 440 2.90 -36.17 -9.01
C GLN A 440 1.96 -35.00 -9.35
N THR A 441 0.79 -34.94 -8.71
CA THR A 441 -0.20 -33.87 -8.96
C THR A 441 0.36 -32.49 -8.62
N VAL A 442 1.06 -32.37 -7.48
CA VAL A 442 1.67 -31.11 -7.05
C VAL A 442 2.78 -30.67 -8.00
N LEU A 443 3.68 -31.59 -8.39
CA LEU A 443 4.77 -31.28 -9.32
C LEU A 443 4.23 -30.90 -10.70
N THR A 444 3.33 -31.69 -11.28
CA THR A 444 2.74 -31.42 -12.60
C THR A 444 2.01 -30.08 -12.63
N ARG A 445 1.19 -29.78 -11.61
CA ARG A 445 0.47 -28.51 -11.53
C ARG A 445 1.41 -27.31 -11.44
N SER A 446 2.47 -27.41 -10.64
CA SER A 446 3.43 -26.34 -10.45
C SER A 446 4.28 -26.15 -11.71
N ALA A 447 4.68 -27.23 -12.38
CA ALA A 447 5.41 -27.20 -13.64
C ALA A 447 4.59 -26.65 -14.81
N GLU A 448 3.30 -26.96 -14.85
CA GLU A 448 2.37 -26.39 -15.84
C GLU A 448 2.31 -24.86 -15.73
N LEU A 449 2.41 -24.30 -14.51
CA LEU A 449 2.49 -22.86 -14.28
C LEU A 449 3.78 -22.28 -14.88
N ASP A 450 4.95 -22.81 -14.52
CA ASP A 450 6.24 -22.32 -15.02
C ASP A 450 6.34 -22.45 -16.54
N ALA A 451 5.90 -23.57 -17.11
CA ALA A 451 5.86 -23.76 -18.57
C ALA A 451 4.91 -22.79 -19.26
N THR A 452 3.76 -22.48 -18.64
CA THR A 452 2.84 -21.46 -19.17
C THR A 452 3.51 -20.08 -19.19
N LEU A 453 4.25 -19.73 -18.13
CA LEU A 453 4.93 -18.44 -17.99
C LEU A 453 6.08 -18.27 -18.99
N ALA A 454 6.93 -19.28 -19.11
CA ALA A 454 7.99 -19.33 -20.13
C ALA A 454 7.40 -19.27 -21.54
N GLY A 455 6.29 -19.98 -21.78
CA GLY A 455 5.55 -19.94 -23.04
C GLY A 455 5.01 -18.55 -23.38
N ILE A 456 4.46 -17.82 -22.39
CA ILE A 456 4.04 -16.43 -22.58
C ILE A 456 5.22 -15.54 -22.93
N ALA A 457 6.33 -15.64 -22.19
CA ALA A 457 7.54 -14.86 -22.45
C ALA A 457 8.07 -15.08 -23.88
N ALA A 458 8.11 -16.34 -24.33
CA ALA A 458 8.50 -16.68 -25.69
C ALA A 458 7.51 -16.20 -26.77
N ALA A 459 6.23 -16.02 -26.43
CA ALA A 459 5.19 -15.57 -27.36
C ALA A 459 5.07 -14.03 -27.44
N LEU A 460 5.84 -13.27 -26.67
CA LEU A 460 5.76 -11.82 -26.69
C LEU A 460 6.26 -11.26 -28.04
N PRO A 461 5.45 -10.44 -28.74
CA PRO A 461 5.80 -9.90 -30.04
C PRO A 461 6.73 -8.68 -29.93
N GLY A 462 7.23 -8.22 -31.09
CA GLY A 462 7.93 -6.95 -31.22
C GLY A 462 9.42 -7.09 -31.57
N PRO A 463 10.12 -5.96 -31.73
CA PRO A 463 11.56 -5.96 -32.00
C PRO A 463 12.34 -6.49 -30.79
N PRO A 464 13.65 -6.81 -30.97
CA PRO A 464 14.52 -7.18 -29.86
C PRO A 464 14.42 -6.18 -28.71
N ARG A 465 14.34 -6.67 -27.48
CA ARG A 465 14.16 -5.84 -26.28
C ARG A 465 15.50 -5.62 -25.61
N ASP A 466 15.65 -4.49 -24.95
CA ASP A 466 16.88 -4.17 -24.23
C ASP A 466 16.89 -4.89 -22.86
N LEU A 467 15.70 -5.15 -22.29
CA LEU A 467 15.51 -5.92 -21.06
C LEU A 467 14.30 -6.89 -21.14
N ASP A 468 14.53 -8.18 -20.92
CA ASP A 468 13.47 -9.17 -20.65
C ASP A 468 13.59 -9.69 -19.21
N VAL A 469 12.48 -9.78 -18.49
CA VAL A 469 12.42 -10.26 -17.10
C VAL A 469 11.35 -11.34 -16.98
N LEU A 470 11.74 -12.53 -16.51
CA LEU A 470 10.85 -13.68 -16.30
C LEU A 470 10.97 -14.18 -14.86
N TYR A 471 9.84 -14.31 -14.17
CA TYR A 471 9.76 -14.90 -12.83
C TYR A 471 8.99 -16.23 -12.84
N LEU A 472 9.63 -17.28 -12.33
CA LEU A 472 9.15 -18.66 -12.24
C LEU A 472 8.97 -19.10 -10.77
N PRO A 473 7.72 -19.17 -10.26
CA PRO A 473 7.44 -19.52 -8.87
C PRO A 473 7.22 -21.03 -8.62
N GLY A 474 7.15 -21.86 -9.67
CA GLY A 474 6.63 -23.22 -9.58
C GLY A 474 7.42 -24.13 -8.65
N LEU A 475 8.75 -24.02 -8.61
CA LEU A 475 9.58 -24.82 -7.70
C LEU A 475 9.30 -24.49 -6.22
N ASP A 476 9.23 -23.22 -5.83
CA ASP A 476 8.82 -22.80 -4.48
C ASP A 476 7.42 -23.32 -4.12
N ILE A 477 6.45 -23.22 -5.03
CA ILE A 477 5.08 -23.72 -4.82
C ILE A 477 5.11 -25.22 -4.56
N ALA A 478 5.81 -25.99 -5.39
CA ALA A 478 5.93 -27.43 -5.24
C ALA A 478 6.60 -27.81 -3.92
N GLN A 479 7.72 -27.17 -3.61
CA GLN A 479 8.51 -27.41 -2.40
C GLN A 479 7.72 -27.07 -1.13
N HIS A 480 7.10 -25.89 -1.08
CA HIS A 480 6.25 -25.50 0.05
C HIS A 480 5.08 -26.46 0.24
N THR A 481 4.41 -26.85 -0.85
CA THR A 481 3.28 -27.77 -0.75
C THR A 481 3.70 -29.16 -0.24
N LEU A 482 4.81 -29.71 -0.75
CA LEU A 482 5.24 -31.07 -0.38
C LEU A 482 5.94 -31.16 0.97
N LEU A 483 6.61 -30.09 1.41
CA LEU A 483 7.41 -30.07 2.63
C LEU A 483 6.72 -29.36 3.80
N ALA A 484 5.87 -28.35 3.56
CA ALA A 484 5.21 -27.58 4.62
C ALA A 484 3.76 -28.00 4.90
N ALA A 485 3.07 -28.71 3.99
CA ALA A 485 1.70 -29.18 4.22
C ALA A 485 1.61 -30.40 5.15
N THR A 486 2.75 -30.99 5.52
CA THR A 486 2.78 -32.09 6.49
C THR A 486 3.44 -31.55 7.75
N GLU A 487 2.82 -31.69 8.93
CA GLU A 487 3.60 -31.55 10.16
C GLU A 487 4.82 -32.47 10.01
N PRO A 488 6.07 -31.96 10.01
CA PRO A 488 7.25 -32.77 9.71
C PRO A 488 7.39 -33.99 10.62
N ALA A 489 6.72 -33.96 11.79
CA ALA A 489 6.64 -35.03 12.77
C ALA A 489 5.73 -36.21 12.37
N ALA A 490 4.88 -36.09 11.34
CA ALA A 490 3.87 -37.10 11.00
C ALA A 490 4.22 -37.98 9.79
N ALA A 491 5.17 -37.58 8.93
CA ALA A 491 5.55 -38.35 7.75
C ALA A 491 6.72 -39.31 8.04
N ALA A 492 6.62 -40.55 7.56
CA ALA A 492 7.73 -41.49 7.63
C ALA A 492 8.95 -40.96 6.84
N PRO A 493 10.20 -41.17 7.31
CA PRO A 493 11.41 -40.70 6.61
C PRO A 493 11.51 -41.13 5.15
N SER A 494 11.00 -42.32 4.80
CA SER A 494 10.95 -42.83 3.43
C SER A 494 10.06 -41.99 2.50
N VAL A 495 8.95 -41.44 3.02
CA VAL A 495 8.06 -40.55 2.27
C VAL A 495 8.74 -39.21 2.01
N ILE A 496 9.42 -38.66 3.01
CA ILE A 496 10.19 -37.42 2.87
C ILE A 496 11.31 -37.62 1.83
N ALA A 497 12.04 -38.73 1.89
CA ALA A 497 13.07 -39.05 0.91
C ALA A 497 12.51 -39.14 -0.53
N ALA A 498 11.38 -39.84 -0.72
CA ALA A 498 10.73 -39.95 -2.03
C ALA A 498 10.26 -38.58 -2.56
N ARG A 499 9.73 -37.70 -1.70
CA ARG A 499 9.36 -36.32 -2.08
C ARG A 499 10.57 -35.48 -2.46
N LEU A 500 11.69 -35.60 -1.74
CA LEU A 500 12.94 -34.91 -2.08
C LEU A 500 13.51 -35.38 -3.43
N ASP A 501 13.47 -36.69 -3.71
CA ASP A 501 13.88 -37.24 -5.00
C ASP A 501 12.97 -36.75 -6.14
N ALA A 502 11.66 -36.68 -5.89
CA ALA A 502 10.72 -36.10 -6.84
C ALA A 502 10.99 -34.60 -7.08
N LEU A 503 11.28 -33.82 -6.03
CA LEU A 503 11.66 -32.40 -6.16
C LEU A 503 12.95 -32.22 -6.99
N ARG A 504 13.95 -33.11 -6.85
CA ARG A 504 15.16 -33.08 -7.71
C ARG A 504 14.83 -33.24 -9.19
N SER A 505 13.77 -33.97 -9.55
CA SER A 505 13.32 -34.06 -10.95
C SER A 505 12.75 -32.73 -11.47
N TYR A 506 12.21 -31.88 -10.58
CA TYR A 506 11.73 -30.56 -10.92
C TYR A 506 12.86 -29.61 -11.33
N TYR A 507 14.03 -29.68 -10.70
CA TYR A 507 15.22 -28.92 -11.13
C TYR A 507 15.60 -29.26 -12.57
N VAL A 508 15.54 -30.54 -12.96
CA VAL A 508 15.82 -30.99 -14.34
C VAL A 508 14.75 -30.47 -15.31
N PHE A 509 13.48 -30.43 -14.88
CA PHE A 509 12.42 -29.81 -15.67
C PHE A 509 12.67 -28.32 -15.89
N VAL A 510 13.02 -27.57 -14.84
CA VAL A 510 13.32 -26.13 -14.91
C VAL A 510 14.54 -25.88 -15.80
N ASP A 511 15.61 -26.66 -15.67
CA ASP A 511 16.79 -26.56 -16.54
C ASP A 511 16.41 -26.69 -18.02
N ARG A 512 15.62 -27.71 -18.38
CA ARG A 512 15.11 -27.89 -19.74
C ARG A 512 14.22 -26.74 -20.19
N LEU A 513 13.39 -26.22 -19.29
CA LEU A 513 12.47 -25.12 -19.57
C LEU A 513 13.22 -23.83 -19.89
N VAL A 514 14.32 -23.55 -19.16
CA VAL A 514 15.11 -22.33 -19.37
C VAL A 514 16.20 -22.49 -20.42
N THR A 515 16.51 -23.71 -20.91
CA THR A 515 17.50 -23.95 -21.97
C THR A 515 17.41 -22.96 -23.15
N PRO A 516 16.23 -22.64 -23.72
CA PRO A 516 16.14 -21.70 -24.84
C PRO A 516 16.54 -20.26 -24.48
N ILE A 517 16.57 -19.92 -23.19
CA ILE A 517 16.76 -18.56 -22.70
C ILE A 517 17.99 -18.38 -21.77
N ALA A 518 18.59 -19.46 -21.30
CA ALA A 518 19.70 -19.43 -20.35
C ALA A 518 21.08 -19.21 -21.01
N ALA A 519 21.23 -19.56 -22.29
CA ALA A 519 22.47 -19.38 -23.02
C ALA A 519 22.51 -17.99 -23.70
N PRO A 520 23.50 -17.14 -23.40
CA PRO A 520 23.63 -15.82 -24.03
C PRO A 520 24.17 -15.94 -25.47
N ALA A 521 23.54 -15.24 -26.43
CA ALA A 521 24.10 -14.98 -27.74
C ALA A 521 25.10 -13.81 -27.73
N GLU A 522 25.69 -13.48 -28.89
CA GLU A 522 26.54 -12.30 -29.01
C GLU A 522 25.75 -11.02 -28.75
N GLY A 523 26.25 -10.15 -27.88
CA GLY A 523 25.54 -8.94 -27.44
C GLY A 523 24.48 -9.19 -26.37
N GLU A 524 24.31 -10.42 -25.88
CA GLU A 524 23.38 -10.72 -24.80
C GLU A 524 24.08 -10.94 -23.46
N LEU A 525 23.37 -10.60 -22.39
CA LEU A 525 23.74 -10.85 -21.01
C LEU A 525 22.57 -11.56 -20.32
N VAL A 526 22.81 -12.78 -19.84
CA VAL A 526 21.83 -13.51 -19.04
C VAL A 526 22.20 -13.35 -17.57
N MET A 527 21.25 -12.90 -16.76
CA MET A 527 21.34 -12.85 -15.31
C MET A 527 20.35 -13.85 -14.71
N LEU A 528 20.87 -14.82 -13.96
CA LEU A 528 20.07 -15.77 -13.19
C LEU A 528 19.98 -15.28 -11.75
N VAL A 529 18.75 -15.14 -11.24
CA VAL A 529 18.48 -14.77 -9.85
C VAL A 529 17.68 -15.90 -9.21
N THR A 530 18.15 -16.39 -8.07
CA THR A 530 17.47 -17.47 -7.37
C THR A 530 17.35 -17.15 -5.88
N GLU A 531 16.20 -17.48 -5.30
CA GLU A 531 15.95 -17.40 -3.86
C GLU A 531 15.52 -18.79 -3.35
N PRO A 532 15.82 -19.15 -2.08
CA PRO A 532 15.45 -20.45 -1.51
C PRO A 532 13.95 -20.62 -1.28
N GLY A 533 13.16 -19.55 -1.46
CA GLY A 533 11.71 -19.56 -1.28
C GLY A 533 11.28 -19.73 0.18
N ARG A 534 10.19 -20.46 0.40
CA ARG A 534 9.47 -20.54 1.70
C ARG A 534 9.96 -21.64 2.66
N VAL A 535 11.18 -22.14 2.50
CA VAL A 535 11.74 -23.20 3.36
C VAL A 535 12.01 -22.67 4.78
N GLU A 536 11.98 -23.55 5.80
CA GLU A 536 12.06 -23.17 7.22
C GLU A 536 13.33 -22.41 7.63
N ARG A 537 14.46 -22.63 6.94
CA ARG A 537 15.72 -21.90 7.17
C ARG A 537 16.05 -21.07 5.93
N PRO A 538 16.19 -19.74 6.07
CA PRO A 538 16.59 -18.89 4.96
C PRO A 538 18.03 -19.26 4.57
N GLY A 539 18.17 -19.91 3.41
CA GLY A 539 19.44 -20.14 2.75
C GLY A 539 19.88 -18.89 1.98
N PRO A 540 21.13 -18.83 1.50
CA PRO A 540 21.55 -17.77 0.59
C PRO A 540 20.87 -17.96 -0.77
N GLY A 541 20.42 -16.85 -1.37
CA GLY A 541 20.07 -16.80 -2.77
C GLY A 541 21.31 -16.81 -3.67
N THR A 542 21.13 -16.77 -4.98
CA THR A 542 22.23 -16.67 -5.95
C THR A 542 21.90 -15.64 -7.01
N LEU A 543 22.83 -14.74 -7.27
CA LEU A 543 22.85 -13.91 -8.47
C LEU A 543 24.01 -14.38 -9.34
N ALA A 544 23.75 -14.75 -10.59
CA ALA A 544 24.78 -15.15 -11.54
C ALA A 544 24.64 -14.40 -12.86
N ALA A 545 25.75 -14.28 -13.57
CA ALA A 545 25.79 -13.63 -14.88
C ALA A 545 26.58 -14.46 -15.89
N ALA A 546 26.05 -14.52 -17.12
CA ALA A 546 26.68 -15.16 -18.26
C ALA A 546 26.59 -14.26 -19.50
N GLY A 547 27.71 -14.06 -20.18
CA GLY A 547 27.83 -13.22 -21.37
C GLY A 547 29.30 -12.96 -21.72
N ARG A 548 29.56 -12.34 -22.87
CA ARG A 548 30.94 -12.04 -23.30
C ARG A 548 31.64 -11.04 -22.39
N THR A 549 30.92 -10.00 -21.97
CA THR A 549 31.40 -8.90 -21.10
C THR A 549 31.53 -9.27 -19.62
N VAL A 550 31.14 -10.50 -19.26
CA VAL A 550 31.20 -10.98 -17.88
C VAL A 550 32.62 -11.43 -17.56
N ALA A 551 33.18 -11.00 -16.43
CA ALA A 551 34.46 -11.50 -15.92
C ALA A 551 34.27 -12.82 -15.16
N PRO A 552 35.25 -13.74 -15.14
CA PRO A 552 35.27 -14.80 -14.16
C PRO A 552 35.35 -14.20 -12.74
N ALA A 553 34.29 -14.35 -11.96
CA ALA A 553 34.26 -13.89 -10.57
C ALA A 553 33.49 -14.91 -9.73
N HIS A 554 34.22 -15.64 -8.90
CA HIS A 554 33.66 -16.65 -8.02
C HIS A 554 33.60 -16.12 -6.59
N ALA A 555 32.43 -16.29 -5.95
CA ALA A 555 32.20 -16.01 -4.53
C ALA A 555 32.28 -14.53 -4.13
N VAL A 556 31.53 -13.69 -4.85
CA VAL A 556 31.25 -12.31 -4.40
C VAL A 556 30.08 -12.35 -3.41
N GLU A 557 30.18 -11.62 -2.30
CA GLU A 557 29.02 -11.39 -1.43
C GLU A 557 28.15 -10.28 -2.02
N ALA A 558 26.84 -10.52 -2.06
CA ALA A 558 25.86 -9.53 -2.49
C ALA A 558 24.58 -9.68 -1.64
N ALA A 559 23.66 -8.75 -1.80
CA ALA A 559 22.33 -8.78 -1.20
C ALA A 559 21.26 -8.68 -2.30
N ALA A 560 20.02 -9.07 -1.97
CA ALA A 560 18.89 -8.95 -2.90
C ALA A 560 18.74 -7.53 -3.49
N VAL A 561 19.06 -6.50 -2.69
CA VAL A 561 19.03 -5.09 -3.12
C VAL A 561 20.06 -4.75 -4.21
N ASP A 562 21.10 -5.57 -4.41
CA ASP A 562 22.17 -5.33 -5.39
C ASP A 562 21.78 -5.81 -6.81
N VAL A 563 20.74 -6.64 -6.94
CA VAL A 563 20.30 -7.16 -8.25
C VAL A 563 19.86 -6.03 -9.17
N ALA A 564 18.99 -5.15 -8.68
CA ALA A 564 18.47 -4.03 -9.46
C ALA A 564 19.54 -3.06 -10.00
N PRO A 565 20.45 -2.50 -9.16
CA PRO A 565 21.51 -1.64 -9.66
C PRO A 565 22.47 -2.38 -10.60
N THR A 566 22.70 -3.68 -10.43
CA THR A 566 23.54 -4.47 -11.34
C THR A 566 22.92 -4.59 -12.74
N VAL A 567 21.61 -4.86 -12.82
CA VAL A 567 20.86 -4.88 -14.10
C VAL A 567 20.87 -3.51 -14.77
N LEU A 568 20.57 -2.45 -14.01
CA LEU A 568 20.50 -1.09 -14.53
C LEU A 568 21.86 -0.59 -15.04
N HIS A 569 22.95 -0.96 -14.35
CA HIS A 569 24.30 -0.70 -14.79
C HIS A 569 24.62 -1.41 -16.12
N ALA A 570 24.24 -2.68 -16.26
CA ALA A 570 24.44 -3.43 -17.51
C ALA A 570 23.69 -2.81 -18.70
N LEU A 571 22.56 -2.16 -18.46
CA LEU A 571 21.78 -1.43 -19.46
C LEU A 571 22.31 0.00 -19.73
N GLY A 572 23.29 0.46 -18.96
CA GLY A 572 23.83 1.82 -19.06
C GLY A 572 22.90 2.90 -18.50
N VAL A 573 21.92 2.52 -17.67
CA VAL A 573 21.01 3.45 -16.97
C VAL A 573 21.73 4.00 -15.72
N PRO A 574 21.70 5.33 -15.46
CA PRO A 574 22.29 5.88 -14.25
C PRO A 574 21.57 5.38 -12.99
N LEU A 575 22.31 5.15 -11.91
CA LEU A 575 21.80 4.64 -10.63
C LEU A 575 21.17 5.77 -9.80
N SER A 576 20.01 5.51 -9.18
CA SER A 576 19.43 6.45 -8.21
C SER A 576 20.21 6.41 -6.90
N ARG A 577 20.44 7.58 -6.30
CA ARG A 577 21.03 7.69 -4.96
C ARG A 577 20.12 7.18 -3.83
N GLU A 578 18.86 6.88 -4.15
CA GLU A 578 17.88 6.29 -3.22
C GLU A 578 17.93 4.75 -3.19
N LEU A 579 18.68 4.11 -4.10
CA LEU A 579 18.89 2.67 -4.06
C LEU A 579 19.67 2.30 -2.79
N ALA A 580 19.25 1.22 -2.13
CA ALA A 580 19.95 0.69 -0.97
C ALA A 580 21.14 -0.20 -1.38
N GLY A 581 21.00 -0.91 -2.50
CA GLY A 581 22.04 -1.77 -3.04
C GLY A 581 23.01 -1.05 -3.97
N HIS A 582 24.06 -1.77 -4.34
CA HIS A 582 25.14 -1.33 -5.22
C HIS A 582 25.26 -2.28 -6.41
N ALA A 583 25.72 -1.78 -7.56
CA ALA A 583 25.98 -2.65 -8.70
C ALA A 583 27.17 -3.58 -8.39
N VAL A 584 27.01 -4.88 -8.63
CA VAL A 584 28.05 -5.89 -8.45
C VAL A 584 29.05 -5.79 -9.61
N LEU A 585 29.93 -4.80 -9.55
CA LEU A 585 30.88 -4.50 -10.62
C LEU A 585 31.86 -5.64 -10.92
N ALA A 586 32.11 -6.50 -9.94
CA ALA A 586 32.95 -7.69 -10.10
C ALA A 586 32.46 -8.65 -11.20
N PHE A 587 31.20 -8.55 -11.62
CA PHE A 587 30.65 -9.35 -12.71
C PHE A 587 31.14 -8.92 -14.08
N PHE A 588 31.59 -7.68 -14.25
CA PHE A 588 31.95 -7.14 -15.55
C PHE A 588 33.46 -7.10 -15.71
N ASP A 589 33.94 -7.36 -16.94
CA ASP A 589 35.36 -7.21 -17.22
C ASP A 589 35.84 -5.75 -17.08
N GLY A 590 37.13 -5.57 -16.84
CA GLY A 590 37.71 -4.24 -16.62
C GLY A 590 37.53 -3.29 -17.81
N SER A 591 37.40 -3.82 -19.03
CA SER A 591 37.18 -3.00 -20.23
C SER A 591 35.74 -2.46 -20.29
N PHE A 592 34.76 -3.28 -19.89
CA PHE A 592 33.37 -2.87 -19.75
C PHE A 592 33.22 -1.83 -18.65
N ALA A 593 33.76 -2.09 -17.45
CA ALA A 593 33.68 -1.19 -16.31
C ALA A 593 34.36 0.17 -16.59
N ALA A 594 35.49 0.17 -17.31
CA ALA A 594 36.17 1.41 -17.71
C ALA A 594 35.39 2.20 -18.77
N ARG A 595 34.74 1.50 -19.73
CA ARG A 595 33.96 2.13 -20.80
C ARG A 595 32.62 2.68 -20.30
N TYR A 596 32.01 2.02 -19.33
CA TYR A 596 30.70 2.35 -18.80
C TYR A 596 30.78 2.57 -17.27
N PRO A 597 31.40 3.65 -16.79
CA PRO A 597 31.47 3.92 -15.36
C PRO A 597 30.07 4.16 -14.77
N ILE A 598 29.89 3.85 -13.47
CA ILE A 598 28.63 4.14 -12.77
C ILE A 598 28.36 5.64 -12.80
N ARG A 599 27.13 5.98 -13.18
CA ARG A 599 26.60 7.36 -13.16
C ARG A 599 25.44 7.41 -12.20
N PHE A 600 25.20 8.57 -11.59
CA PHE A 600 24.15 8.73 -10.59
C PHE A 600 23.14 9.81 -10.96
N VAL A 601 21.89 9.58 -10.60
CA VAL A 601 20.81 10.57 -10.55
C VAL A 601 20.29 10.69 -9.11
N ALA A 602 19.67 11.83 -8.77
CA ALA A 602 19.19 12.05 -7.40
C ALA A 602 18.08 11.06 -6.99
N THR A 603 17.14 10.80 -7.89
CA THR A 603 16.00 9.91 -7.71
C THR A 603 15.57 9.35 -9.07
N TYR A 604 14.79 8.26 -9.08
CA TYR A 604 14.02 7.87 -10.27
C TYR A 604 12.65 8.53 -10.33
N GLY A 605 12.22 9.21 -9.27
CA GLY A 605 10.86 9.73 -9.12
C GLY A 605 9.85 8.62 -8.76
N PRO A 606 8.61 9.00 -8.45
CA PRO A 606 7.58 8.06 -8.02
C PRO A 606 7.12 7.15 -9.18
N PRO A 607 6.60 5.94 -8.88
CA PRO A 607 5.93 5.10 -9.87
C PRO A 607 4.80 5.84 -10.58
N SER A 608 4.66 5.64 -11.88
CA SER A 608 3.60 6.27 -12.68
C SER A 608 2.21 5.91 -12.16
N SER A 609 1.30 6.87 -11.97
CA SER A 609 -0.10 6.56 -11.65
C SER A 609 -0.82 6.02 -12.89
N THR A 610 -1.53 4.90 -12.78
CA THR A 610 -2.38 4.40 -13.87
C THR A 610 -3.64 5.26 -13.99
N ASN A 611 -3.66 6.18 -14.97
CA ASN A 611 -4.82 7.04 -15.25
C ASN A 611 -5.75 6.50 -16.35
N GLU A 612 -5.43 5.36 -16.98
CA GLU A 612 -6.30 4.79 -18.01
C GLU A 612 -7.54 4.09 -17.43
N SER A 613 -8.62 4.12 -18.22
CA SER A 613 -9.92 3.55 -17.89
C SER A 613 -9.83 2.02 -17.73
N ARG A 614 -9.67 1.59 -16.48
CA ARG A 614 -9.87 0.22 -16.01
C ARG A 614 -11.32 -0.20 -16.27
N ARG A 615 -11.53 -1.01 -17.32
CA ARG A 615 -12.87 -1.44 -17.75
C ARG A 615 -13.24 -2.83 -17.21
N GLY A 616 -12.26 -3.68 -16.95
CA GLY A 616 -12.46 -5.02 -16.41
C GLY A 616 -12.75 -5.05 -14.92
N GLN A 617 -13.44 -6.10 -14.47
CA GLN A 617 -13.58 -6.39 -13.04
C GLN A 617 -12.22 -6.85 -12.49
N PRO A 618 -11.73 -6.26 -11.38
CA PRO A 618 -10.53 -6.75 -10.72
C PRO A 618 -10.71 -8.17 -10.20
N LEU A 619 -9.77 -9.05 -10.56
CA LEU A 619 -9.77 -10.48 -10.20
C LEU A 619 -9.20 -10.72 -8.79
N ASP A 620 -9.59 -9.90 -7.82
CA ASP A 620 -8.99 -9.90 -6.48
C ASP A 620 -9.34 -11.15 -5.68
N GLN A 621 -10.62 -11.55 -5.71
CA GLN A 621 -11.08 -12.74 -5.00
C GLN A 621 -10.41 -13.99 -5.57
N GLU A 622 -10.25 -14.00 -6.89
CA GLU A 622 -9.83 -15.19 -7.61
C GLU A 622 -8.31 -15.31 -7.60
N MET A 623 -7.62 -14.18 -7.46
CA MET A 623 -6.23 -14.17 -7.05
C MET A 623 -6.06 -14.72 -5.65
N ILE A 624 -6.88 -14.31 -4.67
CA ILE A 624 -6.81 -14.86 -3.30
C ILE A 624 -7.07 -16.37 -3.31
N ASP A 625 -8.09 -16.83 -4.03
CA ASP A 625 -8.42 -18.25 -4.11
C ASP A 625 -7.30 -19.04 -4.81
N ARG A 626 -6.69 -18.46 -5.86
CA ARG A 626 -5.50 -19.03 -6.49
C ARG A 626 -4.35 -19.11 -5.51
N LEU A 627 -4.02 -18.04 -4.81
CA LEU A 627 -2.94 -18.02 -3.81
C LEU A 627 -3.18 -19.04 -2.68
N ARG A 628 -4.42 -19.15 -2.20
CA ARG A 628 -4.80 -20.20 -1.22
C ARG A 628 -4.54 -21.60 -1.80
N SER A 629 -4.93 -21.83 -3.06
CA SER A 629 -4.71 -23.12 -3.72
C SER A 629 -3.22 -23.43 -4.02
N LEU A 630 -2.34 -22.43 -3.96
CA LEU A 630 -0.88 -22.56 -4.13
C LEU A 630 -0.14 -22.48 -2.77
N GLY A 631 -0.87 -22.48 -1.65
CA GLY A 631 -0.32 -22.45 -0.30
C GLY A 631 0.26 -21.10 0.12
N TYR A 632 0.01 -20.00 -0.61
CA TYR A 632 0.51 -18.66 -0.24
C TYR A 632 -0.34 -17.98 0.86
N VAL A 633 -1.61 -18.36 0.99
CA VAL A 633 -2.58 -17.76 1.91
C VAL A 633 -3.28 -18.90 2.65
N ARG A 634 -3.50 -18.77 3.96
CA ARG A 634 -4.22 -19.77 4.76
C ARG A 634 -5.72 -19.50 4.83
#